data_AF-A0A564TNS2-F1
#
_entry.id   AF-A0A564TNS2-F1
#
_cell.length_a   1.000
_cell.length_b   1.000
_cell.length_c   1.000
_cell.angle_alpha   90.00
_cell.angle_beta   90.00
_cell.angle_gamma   90.00
#
_symmetry.space_group_name_H-M   'P 1'
#
loop_
_entity.id
_entity.type
_entity.pdbx_description
1 polymer ?
#
loop_
_entity_poly.entity_id
_entity_poly.type
_entity_poly.pdbx_seq_one_letter_code
_entity_poly.pdbx_strand_id
1 'polypeptide(L)'
;MVYRIYVEKKPGFDGEAQSLRNELVSLLGIKELNGLRLLNRYDVEGIDEALFEQCVPTVFSEPPVDNTYAELPVSDGVSFAVEYLPGQFDQRADSAAECIQLISQGDRPLVRSARVYLLEGTLTDEQVAEIKKYVINPVEAREASLDTRATLKMEHPVPTEVEVLDGFNELDEAGLKKFIDEKGLAMDLGDIKFCQEYFRSEKRDPTITEIKMIDTYWSDHCRHTTFGTILDDVQIDDAVVQEAFDRYMAMRADLGRENKPRCMMDLATIGAKELKKQGILKNLDESEEINACTVKIKCDVNGKDEDWLFLFKNETHNHPTEIEPFGGAATCIGGAIRDPLSGRSYVYQAMRVTGAGDPLKPVSETLPGKLPQRKLVTTAAAGYSSYGNQIGLATGQVDEIYHPGYVAKRMEIGAVVGATPASHVRRECPAPGDVIVLLGGRTGRDGIGGATGSSKAHKLDSLEHCGAEVQKGNAPIERKLQRLFRREDACKMIKRCNDFGAGGVSVAIGELADGLYIDLNKVTKKYDGLDGTELAISESQERMAVALAPEDVDKFIAIATEENLEATPVAKVTEEKRLNMVWNGKSIVNISREFLNSNGAEKHQNVHIEKGTVWQPQWAGVTFEQKMKNMVGDLNVCSKKGLSERFDSTIGAATVLMPFGGACQLTPQNAMVAKLPVDGETNTCSGMAWGYNPYLMSANQYVGARMAVVESVTKLVASGFRYEDAYLTFQEYFERLGTSPERWGKPLAALLGALDAQIGLGIAAIGGKDSMSGSFEQLDVPPTLVSFATAIGKAGRVVSTEFKKPESTVVLIRPILDPVTGCPNFFSLKANYKKVEQMMEDGMVAAASSVGYGGLAEALFKMGLGNRIGFKMMNNMTTHDMFKPMYGSIVLEMVSDAPAGELLGETTADYTFECCGDKLDMAQLQEIWESKLEPVYPYRKAGPAVEKINGSLTAPAAPKIGVAKPKVIIPVFPGTNCEYDTAHAFARAGADPEVLVIRNLTPADVTASCEALVKAINESQIVMLPGGFSGGDEPDGSAKFIASFFRNPAVTEAVRDLLQHRDGLMLGICNGFQALIKLGLAAYGDIRPITACDPTLTFNTIGRHQSMLVRTRIASTGSPWLSKCSVGDQHTVAISHGEGRFVAPQSVLDTLIANGQIATQYVDQNGSPSMDMKYNPNGSVLAIEGITSPDGRVFGKMGHSERSGEYLYKNVTGDKYQPIFEGGVDYFKI
;
A
#
# COMPACT_ATOMS: atom_id res chain seq x y z
N MET A 1 -20.09 -35.27 -0.31
CA MET A 1 -21.29 -34.52 0.11
C MET A 1 -20.87 -33.06 0.27
N VAL A 2 -21.75 -32.12 -0.07
CA VAL A 2 -21.51 -30.69 0.16
C VAL A 2 -22.27 -30.29 1.41
N TYR A 3 -21.58 -29.70 2.38
CA TYR A 3 -22.18 -29.11 3.57
C TYR A 3 -22.32 -27.61 3.38
N ARG A 4 -23.41 -27.04 3.89
CA ARG A 4 -23.74 -25.61 3.75
C ARG A 4 -24.03 -24.98 5.10
N ILE A 5 -23.57 -23.75 5.29
CA ILE A 5 -23.94 -22.92 6.42
C ILE A 5 -24.09 -21.45 6.04
N TYR A 6 -25.03 -20.78 6.67
CA TYR A 6 -25.24 -19.33 6.60
C TYR A 6 -24.83 -18.69 7.92
N VAL A 7 -24.09 -17.59 7.85
CA VAL A 7 -23.56 -16.86 9.01
C VAL A 7 -24.00 -15.40 8.93
N GLU A 8 -24.65 -14.90 9.97
CA GLU A 8 -25.21 -13.55 10.06
C GLU A 8 -24.68 -12.82 11.30
N LYS A 9 -24.29 -11.55 11.15
CA LYS A 9 -23.93 -10.72 12.31
C LYS A 9 -25.16 -10.44 13.17
N LYS A 10 -25.05 -10.60 14.49
CA LYS A 10 -26.10 -10.27 15.45
C LYS A 10 -26.40 -8.76 15.45
N PRO A 11 -27.63 -8.35 15.83
CA PRO A 11 -27.96 -6.94 16.02
C PRO A 11 -26.95 -6.21 16.92
N GLY A 12 -26.44 -5.07 16.45
CA GLY A 12 -25.40 -4.28 17.12
C GLY A 12 -23.97 -4.57 16.64
N PHE A 13 -23.79 -5.64 15.84
CA PHE A 13 -22.56 -5.99 15.13
C PHE A 13 -22.73 -5.95 13.60
N ASP A 14 -23.96 -5.75 13.12
CA ASP A 14 -24.39 -5.67 11.72
C ASP A 14 -24.07 -4.32 11.05
N GLY A 15 -22.96 -3.67 11.43
CA GLY A 15 -22.60 -2.32 10.98
C GLY A 15 -22.46 -2.19 9.45
N GLU A 16 -21.94 -3.22 8.79
CA GLU A 16 -21.85 -3.28 7.32
C GLU A 16 -23.24 -3.24 6.67
N ALA A 17 -24.19 -4.04 7.16
CA ALA A 17 -25.56 -4.08 6.67
C ALA A 17 -26.27 -2.73 6.87
N GLN A 18 -26.10 -2.11 8.05
CA GLN A 18 -26.67 -0.80 8.32
C GLN A 18 -26.06 0.30 7.45
N SER A 19 -24.74 0.28 7.22
CA SER A 19 -24.06 1.23 6.34
C SER A 19 -24.54 1.11 4.90
N LEU A 20 -24.58 -0.12 4.36
CA LEU A 20 -25.05 -0.36 3.01
C LEU A 20 -26.53 0.01 2.85
N ARG A 21 -27.39 -0.31 3.82
CA ARG A 21 -28.80 0.12 3.82
C ARG A 21 -28.90 1.64 3.72
N ASN A 22 -28.16 2.36 4.57
CA ASN A 22 -28.16 3.82 4.55
C ASN A 22 -27.69 4.37 3.21
N GLU A 23 -26.70 3.72 2.59
CA GLU A 23 -26.20 4.06 1.27
C GLU A 23 -27.27 3.85 0.18
N LEU A 24 -27.94 2.69 0.14
CA LEU A 24 -29.01 2.40 -0.82
C LEU A 24 -30.21 3.36 -0.64
N VAL A 25 -30.57 3.70 0.59
CA VAL A 25 -31.67 4.63 0.87
C VAL A 25 -31.29 6.08 0.52
N SER A 26 -30.08 6.52 0.84
CA SER A 26 -29.66 7.92 0.69
C SER A 26 -29.07 8.25 -0.67
N LEU A 27 -28.21 7.38 -1.21
CA LEU A 27 -27.53 7.59 -2.49
C LEU A 27 -28.36 7.12 -3.68
N LEU A 28 -29.00 5.95 -3.60
CA LEU A 28 -29.90 5.48 -4.68
C LEU A 28 -31.33 5.98 -4.53
N GLY A 29 -31.70 6.53 -3.37
CA GLY A 29 -33.01 7.11 -3.14
C GLY A 29 -34.14 6.10 -2.92
N ILE A 30 -33.81 4.83 -2.65
CA ILE A 30 -34.78 3.73 -2.49
C ILE A 30 -35.33 3.75 -1.06
N LYS A 31 -36.36 4.56 -0.80
CA LYS A 31 -36.91 4.80 0.55
C LYS A 31 -37.77 3.66 1.07
N GLU A 32 -38.25 2.80 0.17
CA GLU A 32 -39.09 1.64 0.47
C GLU A 32 -38.28 0.48 1.08
N LEU A 33 -36.94 0.55 1.06
CA LEU A 33 -36.05 -0.39 1.75
C LEU A 33 -36.07 -0.12 3.27
N ASN A 34 -36.87 -0.90 3.99
CA ASN A 34 -37.06 -0.76 5.42
C ASN A 34 -35.96 -1.45 6.22
N GLY A 35 -35.46 -2.60 5.75
CA GLY A 35 -34.42 -3.40 6.38
C GLY A 35 -33.50 -4.08 5.36
N LEU A 36 -32.29 -4.39 5.80
CA LEU A 36 -31.31 -5.15 5.02
C LEU A 36 -30.57 -6.07 5.98
N ARG A 37 -30.57 -7.36 5.68
CA ARG A 37 -29.74 -8.35 6.37
C ARG A 37 -28.71 -8.90 5.40
N LEU A 38 -27.50 -9.11 5.89
CA LEU A 38 -26.37 -9.66 5.13
C LEU A 38 -25.91 -10.95 5.79
N LEU A 39 -25.77 -11.99 4.99
CA LEU A 39 -25.27 -13.29 5.42
C LEU A 39 -24.12 -13.74 4.55
N ASN A 40 -23.19 -14.49 5.13
CA ASN A 40 -22.21 -15.25 4.38
C ASN A 40 -22.68 -16.69 4.25
N ARG A 41 -22.69 -17.21 3.03
CA ARG A 41 -22.92 -18.62 2.74
C ARG A 41 -21.59 -19.29 2.49
N TYR A 42 -21.31 -20.37 3.21
CA TYR A 42 -20.19 -21.26 2.94
C TYR A 42 -20.72 -22.60 2.43
N ASP A 43 -20.17 -23.06 1.31
CA ASP A 43 -20.34 -24.40 0.79
C ASP A 43 -19.00 -25.14 0.89
N VAL A 44 -19.00 -26.34 1.47
CA VAL A 44 -17.78 -27.10 1.77
C VAL A 44 -17.88 -28.53 1.26
N GLU A 45 -16.89 -28.97 0.50
CA GLU A 45 -16.74 -30.36 0.02
C GLU A 45 -15.36 -30.92 0.39
N GLY A 46 -15.31 -32.20 0.75
CA GLY A 46 -14.07 -32.92 1.05
C GLY A 46 -13.81 -33.19 2.53
N ILE A 47 -14.81 -32.96 3.40
CA ILE A 47 -14.75 -33.27 4.84
C ILE A 47 -15.95 -34.15 5.25
N ASP A 48 -15.91 -34.70 6.47
CA ASP A 48 -17.05 -35.38 7.09
C ASP A 48 -17.90 -34.41 7.93
N GLU A 49 -19.08 -34.89 8.34
CA GLU A 49 -20.05 -34.10 9.12
C GLU A 49 -19.50 -33.70 10.49
N ALA A 50 -18.71 -34.56 11.13
CA ALA A 50 -18.15 -34.28 12.45
C ALA A 50 -17.15 -33.11 12.41
N LEU A 51 -16.27 -33.09 11.40
CA LEU A 51 -15.35 -31.98 11.18
C LEU A 51 -16.09 -30.71 10.76
N PHE A 52 -17.15 -30.82 9.95
CA PHE A 52 -17.98 -29.67 9.58
C PHE A 52 -18.61 -29.01 10.81
N GLU A 53 -19.28 -29.79 11.66
CA GLU A 53 -19.90 -29.31 12.91
C GLU A 53 -18.86 -28.72 13.88
N GLN A 54 -17.66 -29.29 13.95
CA GLN A 54 -16.55 -28.72 14.71
C GLN A 54 -16.13 -27.34 14.18
N CYS A 55 -16.17 -27.13 12.87
CA CYS A 55 -15.76 -25.87 12.22
C CYS A 55 -16.82 -24.77 12.29
N VAL A 56 -18.09 -25.09 12.54
CA VAL A 56 -19.19 -24.11 12.65
C VAL A 56 -18.88 -22.98 13.64
N PRO A 57 -18.59 -23.26 14.93
CA PRO A 57 -18.35 -22.21 15.93
C PRO A 57 -16.91 -21.69 15.97
N THR A 58 -15.98 -22.24 15.17
CA THR A 58 -14.55 -21.88 15.24
C THR A 58 -14.00 -21.26 13.97
N VAL A 59 -14.44 -21.72 12.80
CA VAL A 59 -13.98 -21.24 11.49
C VAL A 59 -15.05 -20.34 10.87
N PHE A 60 -16.25 -20.86 10.62
CA PHE A 60 -17.26 -20.13 9.84
C PHE A 60 -17.90 -18.98 10.61
N SER A 61 -18.03 -19.09 11.93
CA SER A 61 -18.70 -18.08 12.75
C SER A 61 -17.93 -17.78 14.02
N GLU A 62 -18.33 -16.70 14.68
CA GLU A 62 -17.90 -16.35 16.02
C GLU A 62 -19.11 -16.24 16.97
N PRO A 63 -19.34 -17.23 17.84
CA PRO A 63 -20.55 -17.32 18.65
C PRO A 63 -20.93 -16.07 19.45
N PRO A 64 -20.01 -15.24 19.98
CA PRO A 64 -20.37 -13.96 20.60
C PRO A 64 -21.13 -13.00 19.67
N VAL A 65 -20.75 -12.90 18.40
CA VAL A 65 -21.22 -11.86 17.47
C VAL A 65 -22.03 -12.36 16.28
N ASP A 66 -22.04 -13.68 16.04
CA ASP A 66 -22.70 -14.28 14.88
C ASP A 66 -23.84 -15.23 15.27
N ASN A 67 -24.84 -15.29 14.40
CA ASN A 67 -25.83 -16.35 14.33
C ASN A 67 -25.51 -17.27 13.16
N THR A 68 -25.82 -18.55 13.30
CA THR A 68 -25.59 -19.56 12.25
C THR A 68 -26.88 -20.30 11.90
N TYR A 69 -27.05 -20.62 10.61
CA TYR A 69 -28.23 -21.31 10.09
C TYR A 69 -27.82 -22.40 9.10
N ALA A 70 -28.41 -23.59 9.22
CA ALA A 70 -28.21 -24.68 8.25
C ALA A 70 -28.98 -24.44 6.94
N GLU A 71 -30.09 -23.69 7.02
CA GLU A 71 -30.91 -23.28 5.89
C GLU A 71 -30.99 -21.75 5.83
N LEU A 72 -31.29 -21.20 4.65
CA LEU A 72 -31.47 -19.76 4.49
C LEU A 72 -32.63 -19.29 5.40
N PRO A 73 -32.42 -18.32 6.31
CA PRO A 73 -33.49 -17.86 7.19
C PRO A 73 -34.61 -17.21 6.37
N VAL A 74 -35.85 -17.47 6.79
CA VAL A 74 -37.05 -16.91 6.15
C VAL A 74 -37.02 -15.38 6.20
N SER A 75 -37.37 -14.76 5.08
CA SER A 75 -37.52 -13.30 4.93
C SER A 75 -38.79 -13.02 4.12
N ASP A 76 -39.54 -11.99 4.52
CA ASP A 76 -40.78 -11.56 3.84
C ASP A 76 -40.52 -10.72 2.58
N GLY A 77 -39.25 -10.42 2.28
CA GLY A 77 -38.84 -9.62 1.12
C GLY A 77 -37.99 -10.40 0.11
N VAL A 78 -37.18 -9.69 -0.68
CA VAL A 78 -36.43 -10.28 -1.79
C VAL A 78 -35.06 -10.77 -1.33
N SER A 79 -34.72 -12.01 -1.68
CA SER A 79 -33.41 -12.61 -1.39
C SER A 79 -32.62 -12.91 -2.65
N PHE A 80 -31.34 -12.58 -2.68
CA PHE A 80 -30.40 -13.03 -3.72
C PHE A 80 -28.99 -13.22 -3.14
N ALA A 81 -28.12 -13.94 -3.84
CA ALA A 81 -26.74 -14.16 -3.44
C ALA A 81 -25.76 -13.67 -4.50
N VAL A 82 -24.57 -13.29 -4.09
CA VAL A 82 -23.50 -12.78 -4.94
C VAL A 82 -22.24 -13.58 -4.65
N GLU A 83 -21.61 -14.15 -5.69
CA GLU A 83 -20.34 -14.88 -5.63
C GLU A 83 -19.35 -14.29 -6.63
N TYR A 84 -18.05 -14.47 -6.39
CA TYR A 84 -17.06 -14.08 -7.38
C TYR A 84 -17.16 -14.93 -8.64
N LEU A 85 -16.74 -14.35 -9.77
CA LEU A 85 -16.63 -15.08 -11.02
C LEU A 85 -15.65 -16.26 -10.88
N PRO A 86 -15.88 -17.38 -11.58
CA PRO A 86 -14.95 -18.50 -11.56
C PRO A 86 -13.52 -18.07 -11.93
N GLY A 87 -12.55 -18.43 -11.08
CA GLY A 87 -11.13 -18.13 -11.27
C GLY A 87 -10.62 -16.91 -10.51
N GLN A 88 -11.50 -15.99 -10.09
CA GLN A 88 -11.15 -14.87 -9.22
C GLN A 88 -10.72 -15.37 -7.83
N PHE A 89 -9.75 -14.69 -7.22
CA PHE A 89 -9.27 -15.05 -5.88
C PHE A 89 -10.32 -14.68 -4.82
N ASP A 90 -10.80 -15.70 -4.10
CA ASP A 90 -11.71 -15.57 -2.96
C ASP A 90 -10.92 -15.79 -1.66
N GLN A 91 -10.42 -14.70 -1.08
CA GLN A 91 -9.63 -14.73 0.16
C GLN A 91 -10.38 -15.39 1.32
N ARG A 92 -11.70 -15.21 1.37
CA ARG A 92 -12.56 -15.78 2.41
C ARG A 92 -12.68 -17.28 2.28
N ALA A 93 -12.93 -17.78 1.08
CA ALA A 93 -12.98 -19.21 0.83
C ALA A 93 -11.61 -19.87 1.03
N ASP A 94 -10.53 -19.24 0.58
CA ASP A 94 -9.16 -19.76 0.75
C ASP A 94 -8.79 -19.85 2.23
N SER A 95 -8.94 -18.77 3.01
CA SER A 95 -8.65 -18.77 4.45
C SER A 95 -9.50 -19.79 5.22
N ALA A 96 -10.80 -19.92 4.88
CA ALA A 96 -11.66 -20.94 5.48
C ALA A 96 -11.14 -22.37 5.20
N ALA A 97 -10.73 -22.65 3.95
CA ALA A 97 -10.17 -23.94 3.59
C ALA A 97 -8.86 -24.23 4.33
N GLU A 98 -7.98 -23.22 4.46
CA GLU A 98 -6.74 -23.35 5.23
C GLU A 98 -7.02 -23.60 6.72
N CYS A 99 -7.95 -22.87 7.35
CA CYS A 99 -8.31 -23.09 8.75
C CYS A 99 -8.82 -24.52 9.01
N ILE A 100 -9.66 -25.06 8.12
CA ILE A 100 -10.15 -26.44 8.22
C ILE A 100 -8.98 -27.43 8.08
N GLN A 101 -8.03 -27.16 7.18
CA GLN A 101 -6.82 -27.97 7.02
C GLN A 101 -5.95 -27.97 8.30
N LEU A 102 -5.81 -26.82 8.97
CA LEU A 102 -5.05 -26.75 10.23
C LEU A 102 -5.70 -27.56 11.35
N ILE A 103 -7.03 -27.57 11.43
CA ILE A 103 -7.77 -28.34 12.43
C ILE A 103 -7.69 -29.84 12.14
N SER A 104 -7.90 -30.23 10.87
CA SER A 104 -7.96 -31.64 10.48
C SER A 104 -6.60 -32.30 10.28
N GLN A 105 -5.56 -31.51 9.97
CA GLN A 105 -4.28 -31.96 9.44
C GLN A 105 -4.40 -32.87 8.20
N GLY A 106 -5.54 -32.81 7.51
CA GLY A 106 -5.83 -33.57 6.30
C GLY A 106 -5.61 -32.76 5.04
N ASP A 107 -6.11 -33.26 3.92
CA ASP A 107 -6.12 -32.52 2.67
C ASP A 107 -6.95 -31.24 2.77
N ARG A 108 -6.54 -30.21 2.02
CA ARG A 108 -7.27 -28.95 1.96
C ARG A 108 -8.64 -29.15 1.30
N PRO A 109 -9.76 -28.83 1.96
CA PRO A 109 -11.09 -29.01 1.37
C PRO A 109 -11.40 -27.93 0.32
N LEU A 110 -12.43 -28.17 -0.47
CA LEU A 110 -12.98 -27.14 -1.36
C LEU A 110 -13.99 -26.31 -0.60
N VAL A 111 -13.76 -24.98 -0.54
CA VAL A 111 -14.71 -24.02 0.01
C VAL A 111 -15.13 -23.05 -1.10
N ARG A 112 -16.41 -22.67 -1.08
CA ARG A 112 -16.94 -21.55 -1.85
C ARG A 112 -17.70 -20.63 -0.91
N SER A 113 -17.52 -19.32 -1.09
CA SER A 113 -18.25 -18.32 -0.32
C SER A 113 -19.19 -17.52 -1.24
N ALA A 114 -20.30 -17.04 -0.68
CA ALA A 114 -21.19 -16.08 -1.33
C ALA A 114 -21.79 -15.14 -0.30
N ARG A 115 -22.01 -13.88 -0.68
CA ARG A 115 -22.75 -12.90 0.14
C ARG A 115 -24.24 -12.98 -0.21
N VAL A 116 -25.08 -13.20 0.78
CA VAL A 116 -26.54 -13.26 0.63
C VAL A 116 -27.16 -11.97 1.16
N TYR A 117 -28.03 -11.38 0.35
CA TYR A 117 -28.78 -10.17 0.64
C TYR A 117 -30.23 -10.53 0.90
N LEU A 118 -30.77 -10.14 2.06
CA LEU A 118 -32.19 -10.19 2.35
C LEU A 118 -32.70 -8.75 2.45
N LEU A 119 -33.45 -8.32 1.44
CA LEU A 119 -34.02 -6.98 1.35
C LEU A 119 -35.42 -6.99 1.96
N GLU A 120 -35.68 -6.16 2.96
CA GLU A 120 -36.98 -6.06 3.62
C GLU A 120 -37.69 -4.76 3.20
N GLY A 121 -38.94 -4.87 2.74
CA GLY A 121 -39.73 -3.74 2.26
C GLY A 121 -40.63 -4.11 1.08
N THR A 122 -41.47 -3.16 0.64
CA THR A 122 -42.33 -3.33 -0.54
C THR A 122 -41.62 -2.76 -1.77
N LEU A 123 -40.54 -3.44 -2.18
CA LEU A 123 -39.69 -3.01 -3.29
C LEU A 123 -40.30 -3.40 -4.64
N THR A 124 -40.19 -2.53 -5.65
CA THR A 124 -40.51 -2.90 -7.04
C THR A 124 -39.35 -3.67 -7.68
N ASP A 125 -39.64 -4.39 -8.77
CA ASP A 125 -38.61 -5.14 -9.51
C ASP A 125 -37.50 -4.21 -10.03
N GLU A 126 -37.84 -2.98 -10.42
CA GLU A 126 -36.86 -1.96 -10.85
C GLU A 126 -35.94 -1.53 -9.70
N GLN A 127 -36.47 -1.36 -8.49
CA GLN A 127 -35.68 -1.01 -7.32
C GLN A 127 -34.71 -2.14 -6.94
N VAL A 128 -35.17 -3.38 -7.02
CA VAL A 128 -34.32 -4.56 -6.81
C VAL A 128 -33.21 -4.63 -7.86
N ALA A 129 -33.53 -4.37 -9.13
CA ALA A 129 -32.55 -4.34 -10.21
C ALA A 129 -31.47 -3.26 -10.01
N GLU A 130 -31.85 -2.06 -9.56
CA GLU A 130 -30.90 -0.99 -9.24
C GLU A 130 -30.01 -1.34 -8.05
N ILE A 131 -30.54 -2.00 -7.00
CA ILE A 131 -29.73 -2.51 -5.89
C ILE A 131 -28.73 -3.56 -6.39
N LYS A 132 -29.18 -4.54 -7.19
CA LYS A 132 -28.31 -5.57 -7.78
C LYS A 132 -27.20 -4.94 -8.61
N LYS A 133 -27.53 -3.97 -9.48
CA LYS A 133 -26.56 -3.21 -10.28
C LYS A 133 -25.56 -2.43 -9.42
N TYR A 134 -25.98 -1.99 -8.23
CA TYR A 134 -25.10 -1.29 -7.30
C TYR A 134 -24.11 -2.22 -6.60
N VAL A 135 -24.56 -3.39 -6.14
CA VAL A 135 -23.75 -4.30 -5.30
C VAL A 135 -23.02 -5.37 -6.09
N ILE A 136 -23.44 -5.66 -7.32
CA ILE A 136 -22.79 -6.63 -8.21
C ILE A 136 -21.97 -5.86 -9.24
N ASN A 137 -20.64 -5.94 -9.12
CA ASN A 137 -19.77 -5.54 -10.21
C ASN A 137 -19.60 -6.72 -11.18
N PRO A 138 -20.16 -6.67 -12.41
CA PRO A 138 -20.13 -7.78 -13.35
C PRO A 138 -18.71 -8.15 -13.81
N VAL A 139 -17.72 -7.28 -13.58
CA VAL A 139 -16.30 -7.53 -13.88
C VAL A 139 -15.70 -8.57 -12.93
N GLU A 140 -16.18 -8.68 -11.70
CA GLU A 140 -15.59 -9.56 -10.68
C GLU A 140 -16.57 -10.54 -10.02
N ALA A 141 -17.86 -10.23 -10.04
CA ALA A 141 -18.89 -10.96 -9.32
C ALA A 141 -20.14 -11.20 -10.17
N ARG A 142 -20.90 -12.22 -9.79
CA ARG A 142 -22.19 -12.56 -10.42
C ARG A 142 -23.20 -12.96 -9.36
N GLU A 143 -24.46 -12.98 -9.76
CA GLU A 143 -25.51 -13.59 -8.94
C GLU A 143 -25.26 -15.10 -8.78
N ALA A 144 -25.29 -15.58 -7.55
CA ALA A 144 -25.12 -16.99 -7.20
C ALA A 144 -26.48 -17.66 -7.04
N SER A 145 -26.64 -18.89 -7.52
CA SER A 145 -27.84 -19.69 -7.22
C SER A 145 -27.94 -19.93 -5.71
N LEU A 146 -29.16 -19.81 -5.17
CA LEU A 146 -29.50 -20.17 -3.79
C LEU A 146 -29.67 -21.68 -3.59
N ASP A 147 -29.78 -22.46 -4.68
CA ASP A 147 -29.96 -23.91 -4.62
C ASP A 147 -28.74 -24.60 -4.00
N THR A 148 -28.97 -25.76 -3.39
CA THR A 148 -27.90 -26.64 -2.89
C THR A 148 -27.17 -27.31 -4.05
N ARG A 149 -25.85 -27.42 -3.97
CA ARG A 149 -25.03 -28.10 -4.99
C ARG A 149 -24.69 -29.52 -4.57
N ALA A 150 -24.66 -30.45 -5.52
CA ALA A 150 -24.18 -31.82 -5.28
C ALA A 150 -22.65 -31.92 -5.19
N THR A 151 -21.92 -31.04 -5.88
CA THR A 151 -20.45 -30.91 -5.83
C THR A 151 -20.04 -29.46 -6.11
N LEU A 152 -18.88 -29.08 -5.60
CA LEU A 152 -18.17 -27.83 -5.83
C LEU A 152 -17.05 -27.98 -6.88
N LYS A 153 -16.75 -29.21 -7.28
CA LYS A 153 -15.78 -29.49 -8.34
C LYS A 153 -16.30 -28.93 -9.65
N MET A 154 -15.45 -28.19 -10.35
CA MET A 154 -15.73 -27.70 -11.68
C MET A 154 -15.05 -28.61 -12.69
N GLU A 155 -15.80 -29.08 -13.68
CA GLU A 155 -15.22 -29.76 -14.84
C GLU A 155 -14.78 -28.69 -15.84
N HIS A 156 -13.49 -28.67 -16.16
CA HIS A 156 -12.93 -27.82 -17.19
C HIS A 156 -12.51 -28.70 -18.37
N PRO A 157 -12.87 -28.36 -19.61
CA PRO A 157 -12.26 -29.00 -20.77
C PRO A 157 -10.76 -28.69 -20.70
N VAL A 158 -9.92 -29.73 -20.71
CA VAL A 158 -8.46 -29.57 -20.68
C VAL A 158 -7.98 -29.32 -22.11
N PRO A 159 -7.51 -28.11 -22.45
CA PRO A 159 -6.99 -27.84 -23.77
C PRO A 159 -5.70 -28.65 -23.98
N THR A 160 -5.47 -29.15 -25.19
CA THR A 160 -4.31 -29.99 -25.50
C THR A 160 -3.34 -29.35 -26.48
N GLU A 161 -3.79 -28.36 -27.25
CA GLU A 161 -3.02 -27.69 -28.29
C GLU A 161 -3.34 -26.21 -28.42
N VAL A 162 -2.47 -25.50 -29.15
CA VAL A 162 -2.58 -24.08 -29.48
C VAL A 162 -2.74 -23.96 -30.99
N GLU A 163 -3.60 -23.03 -31.44
CA GLU A 163 -3.84 -22.73 -32.85
C GLU A 163 -2.57 -22.24 -33.56
N VAL A 164 -2.24 -22.87 -34.70
CA VAL A 164 -1.30 -22.34 -35.70
C VAL A 164 -2.11 -21.50 -36.69
N LEU A 165 -1.64 -20.29 -36.99
CA LEU A 165 -2.37 -19.33 -37.82
C LEU A 165 -2.09 -19.58 -39.31
N ASP A 166 -2.58 -20.71 -39.83
CA ASP A 166 -2.36 -21.13 -41.21
C ASP A 166 -2.76 -20.04 -42.22
N GLY A 167 -1.85 -19.72 -43.14
CA GLY A 167 -2.04 -18.70 -44.16
C GLY A 167 -1.74 -17.28 -43.71
N PHE A 168 -1.27 -17.05 -42.48
CA PHE A 168 -0.86 -15.72 -42.00
C PHE A 168 0.18 -15.06 -42.92
N ASN A 169 1.15 -15.84 -43.40
CA ASN A 169 2.17 -15.35 -44.33
C ASN A 169 1.64 -15.01 -45.73
N GLU A 170 0.41 -15.40 -46.07
CA GLU A 170 -0.23 -15.15 -47.37
C GLU A 170 -1.18 -13.94 -47.34
N LEU A 171 -1.50 -13.43 -46.14
CA LEU A 171 -2.36 -12.25 -45.98
C LEU A 171 -1.77 -11.03 -46.68
N ASP A 172 -2.61 -10.34 -47.43
CA ASP A 172 -2.34 -9.00 -47.94
C ASP A 172 -2.62 -7.94 -46.87
N GLU A 173 -2.42 -6.67 -47.20
CA GLU A 173 -2.59 -5.55 -46.26
C GLU A 173 -4.03 -5.48 -45.69
N ALA A 174 -5.03 -5.74 -46.53
CA ALA A 174 -6.43 -5.76 -46.11
C ALA A 174 -6.71 -6.94 -45.17
N GLY A 175 -6.14 -8.11 -45.46
CA GLY A 175 -6.19 -9.29 -44.60
C GLY A 175 -5.53 -9.06 -43.24
N LEU A 176 -4.35 -8.42 -43.20
CA LEU A 176 -3.66 -8.09 -41.95
C LEU A 176 -4.45 -7.11 -41.08
N LYS A 177 -5.07 -6.10 -41.70
CA LYS A 177 -5.94 -5.16 -40.96
C LYS A 177 -7.15 -5.87 -40.36
N LYS A 178 -7.81 -6.73 -41.14
CA LYS A 178 -8.92 -7.56 -40.66
C LYS A 178 -8.49 -8.48 -39.53
N PHE A 179 -7.28 -9.04 -39.62
CA PHE A 179 -6.71 -9.89 -38.58
C PHE A 179 -6.47 -9.16 -37.25
N ILE A 180 -5.92 -7.93 -37.29
CA ILE A 180 -5.78 -7.06 -36.11
C ILE A 180 -7.14 -6.84 -35.44
N ASP A 181 -8.15 -6.46 -36.22
CA ASP A 181 -9.49 -6.15 -35.72
C ASP A 181 -10.17 -7.41 -35.12
N GLU A 182 -10.10 -8.54 -35.82
CA GLU A 182 -10.73 -9.81 -35.39
C GLU A 182 -10.08 -10.42 -34.15
N LYS A 183 -8.75 -10.32 -34.02
CA LYS A 183 -8.01 -10.84 -32.85
C LYS A 183 -7.86 -9.80 -31.73
N GLY A 184 -8.29 -8.55 -31.96
CA GLY A 184 -8.28 -7.47 -30.99
C GLY A 184 -6.87 -7.06 -30.52
N LEU A 185 -5.89 -7.05 -31.42
CA LEU A 185 -4.49 -6.74 -31.11
C LEU A 185 -4.30 -5.23 -30.83
N ALA A 186 -3.28 -4.89 -30.03
CA ALA A 186 -2.84 -3.50 -29.84
C ALA A 186 -1.85 -3.02 -30.92
N MET A 187 -1.21 -3.95 -31.65
CA MET A 187 -0.35 -3.66 -32.80
C MET A 187 -1.06 -2.82 -33.88
N ASP A 188 -0.30 -1.95 -34.54
CA ASP A 188 -0.72 -1.31 -35.78
C ASP A 188 -0.33 -2.13 -37.03
N LEU A 189 -0.70 -1.62 -38.20
CA LEU A 189 -0.45 -2.28 -39.47
C LEU A 189 1.06 -2.42 -39.77
N GLY A 190 1.89 -1.49 -39.30
CA GLY A 190 3.34 -1.56 -39.45
C GLY A 190 3.93 -2.68 -38.60
N ASP A 191 3.52 -2.75 -37.34
CA ASP A 191 3.96 -3.78 -36.39
C ASP A 191 3.60 -5.20 -36.87
N ILE A 192 2.34 -5.44 -37.30
CA ILE A 192 1.92 -6.77 -37.75
C ILE A 192 2.59 -7.17 -39.07
N LYS A 193 2.86 -6.21 -39.97
CA LYS A 193 3.56 -6.47 -41.23
C LYS A 193 5.02 -6.85 -40.96
N PHE A 194 5.67 -6.17 -40.02
CA PHE A 194 7.01 -6.50 -39.57
C PHE A 194 7.07 -7.91 -38.95
N CYS A 195 6.06 -8.29 -38.16
CA CYS A 195 5.89 -9.69 -37.73
C CYS A 195 5.77 -10.66 -38.90
N GLN A 196 4.92 -10.36 -39.90
CA GLN A 196 4.74 -11.21 -41.07
C GLN A 196 6.04 -11.42 -41.85
N GLU A 197 6.84 -10.36 -42.03
CA GLU A 197 8.14 -10.45 -42.69
C GLU A 197 9.12 -11.36 -41.93
N TYR A 198 9.12 -11.28 -40.60
CA TYR A 198 9.90 -12.19 -39.76
C TYR A 198 9.48 -13.65 -39.92
N PHE A 199 8.19 -13.97 -39.81
CA PHE A 199 7.71 -15.36 -39.96
C PHE A 199 7.89 -15.91 -41.38
N ARG A 200 7.81 -15.08 -42.42
CA ARG A 200 8.23 -15.45 -43.79
C ARG A 200 9.70 -15.83 -43.85
N SER A 201 10.57 -15.11 -43.14
CA SER A 201 12.00 -15.42 -43.08
C SER A 201 12.30 -16.73 -42.34
N GLU A 202 11.52 -17.03 -41.29
CA GLU A 202 11.57 -18.28 -40.52
C GLU A 202 10.89 -19.46 -41.26
N LYS A 203 10.24 -19.20 -42.41
CA LYS A 203 9.57 -20.17 -43.30
C LYS A 203 8.49 -21.01 -42.60
N ARG A 204 7.70 -20.37 -41.74
CA ARG A 204 6.57 -20.97 -41.05
C ARG A 204 5.53 -19.93 -40.68
N ASP A 205 4.29 -20.35 -40.49
CA ASP A 205 3.26 -19.52 -39.87
C ASP A 205 3.46 -19.46 -38.33
N PRO A 206 3.04 -18.36 -37.69
CA PRO A 206 3.11 -18.21 -36.23
C PRO A 206 1.99 -18.98 -35.52
N THR A 207 2.19 -19.27 -34.25
CA THR A 207 1.08 -19.65 -33.37
C THR A 207 0.31 -18.42 -32.88
N ILE A 208 -0.92 -18.60 -32.42
CA ILE A 208 -1.64 -17.51 -31.73
C ILE A 208 -0.90 -17.05 -30.46
N THR A 209 -0.19 -17.95 -29.77
CA THR A 209 0.62 -17.59 -28.61
C THR A 209 1.73 -16.62 -29.00
N GLU A 210 2.45 -16.87 -30.09
CA GLU A 210 3.51 -15.98 -30.58
C GLU A 210 2.97 -14.59 -30.90
N ILE A 211 1.85 -14.49 -31.61
CA ILE A 211 1.23 -13.20 -31.93
C ILE A 211 0.81 -12.46 -30.66
N LYS A 212 0.10 -13.12 -29.72
CA LYS A 212 -0.34 -12.47 -28.47
C LYS A 212 0.84 -12.08 -27.57
N MET A 213 1.89 -12.90 -27.55
CA MET A 213 3.11 -12.61 -26.81
C MET A 213 3.79 -11.36 -27.37
N ILE A 214 3.99 -11.29 -28.69
CA ILE A 214 4.59 -10.13 -29.34
C ILE A 214 3.70 -8.88 -29.15
N ASP A 215 2.37 -9.01 -29.24
CA ASP A 215 1.42 -7.91 -29.01
C ASP A 215 1.56 -7.32 -27.61
N THR A 216 1.80 -8.19 -26.62
CA THR A 216 2.03 -7.78 -25.24
C THR A 216 3.41 -7.14 -25.07
N TYR A 217 4.45 -7.77 -25.62
CA TYR A 217 5.85 -7.32 -25.52
C TYR A 217 6.07 -5.96 -26.20
N TRP A 218 5.39 -5.70 -27.32
CA TRP A 218 5.48 -4.45 -28.08
C TRP A 218 4.37 -3.44 -27.74
N SER A 219 3.50 -3.76 -26.79
CA SER A 219 2.48 -2.83 -26.31
C SER A 219 3.12 -1.54 -25.76
N ASP A 220 2.38 -0.43 -25.79
CA ASP A 220 2.85 0.86 -25.26
C ASP A 220 3.25 0.75 -23.78
N HIS A 221 2.54 -0.07 -23.01
CA HIS A 221 2.80 -0.32 -21.59
C HIS A 221 4.17 -0.97 -21.32
N CYS A 222 4.62 -1.89 -22.18
CA CYS A 222 5.90 -2.60 -22.00
C CYS A 222 7.06 -1.90 -22.72
N ARG A 223 6.81 -1.36 -23.92
CA ARG A 223 7.85 -0.76 -24.78
C ARG A 223 8.03 0.75 -24.57
N HIS A 224 7.07 1.42 -23.92
CA HIS A 224 7.00 2.88 -23.90
C HIS A 224 7.01 3.45 -25.32
N THR A 225 6.26 2.82 -26.24
CA THR A 225 6.26 3.13 -27.68
C THR A 225 6.04 4.61 -27.93
N THR A 226 5.11 5.23 -27.21
CA THR A 226 4.83 6.67 -27.27
C THR A 226 6.07 7.50 -26.92
N PHE A 227 6.79 7.14 -25.86
CA PHE A 227 8.04 7.80 -25.49
C PHE A 227 9.21 7.48 -26.42
N GLY A 228 9.16 6.33 -27.11
CA GLY A 228 10.13 5.89 -28.12
C GLY A 228 9.91 6.48 -29.52
N THR A 229 8.72 7.03 -29.81
CA THR A 229 8.37 7.64 -31.11
C THR A 229 9.33 8.76 -31.49
N ILE A 230 9.80 8.74 -32.73
CA ILE A 230 10.72 9.72 -33.31
C ILE A 230 9.94 11.02 -33.58
N LEU A 231 10.45 12.13 -33.06
CA LEU A 231 9.86 13.46 -33.24
C LEU A 231 10.53 14.14 -34.44
N ASP A 232 9.80 14.35 -35.53
CA ASP A 232 10.34 14.84 -36.81
C ASP A 232 10.38 16.38 -36.89
N ASP A 233 9.25 17.04 -36.73
CA ASP A 233 9.14 18.50 -36.60
C ASP A 233 8.69 18.88 -35.19
N VAL A 234 9.35 19.89 -34.60
CA VAL A 234 9.03 20.40 -33.26
C VAL A 234 8.84 21.91 -33.37
N GLN A 235 7.58 22.34 -33.38
CA GLN A 235 7.18 23.74 -33.39
C GLN A 235 6.91 24.22 -31.97
N ILE A 236 7.41 25.40 -31.59
CA ILE A 236 7.28 25.92 -30.23
C ILE A 236 6.92 27.42 -30.29
N ASP A 237 5.76 27.77 -29.76
CA ASP A 237 5.25 29.16 -29.78
C ASP A 237 5.77 30.00 -28.60
N ASP A 238 6.31 29.35 -27.56
CA ASP A 238 6.85 30.00 -26.39
C ASP A 238 8.38 30.10 -26.46
N ALA A 239 8.90 31.32 -26.51
CA ALA A 239 10.34 31.58 -26.61
C ALA A 239 11.15 30.98 -25.46
N VAL A 240 10.61 30.93 -24.23
CA VAL A 240 11.31 30.32 -23.09
C VAL A 240 11.43 28.81 -23.28
N VAL A 241 10.35 28.18 -23.75
CA VAL A 241 10.35 26.73 -24.01
C VAL A 241 11.23 26.39 -25.21
N GLN A 242 11.30 27.27 -26.21
CA GLN A 242 12.23 27.13 -27.34
C GLN A 242 13.69 27.14 -26.84
N GLU A 243 14.07 28.08 -25.97
CA GLU A 243 15.41 28.10 -25.39
C GLU A 243 15.72 26.83 -24.56
N ALA A 244 14.72 26.28 -23.86
CA ALA A 244 14.86 25.01 -23.14
C ALA A 244 15.09 23.82 -24.09
N PHE A 245 14.37 23.80 -25.21
CA PHE A 245 14.57 22.81 -26.26
C PHE A 245 15.96 22.92 -26.90
N ASP A 246 16.45 24.13 -27.16
CA ASP A 246 17.78 24.37 -27.70
C ASP A 246 18.87 23.88 -26.73
N ARG A 247 18.69 24.10 -25.42
CA ARG A 247 19.58 23.53 -24.39
C ARG A 247 19.58 22.00 -24.40
N TYR A 248 18.41 21.38 -24.53
CA TYR A 248 18.29 19.93 -24.68
C TYR A 248 19.05 19.42 -25.91
N MET A 249 18.90 20.08 -27.07
CA MET A 249 19.61 19.72 -28.29
C MET A 249 21.14 19.88 -28.14
N ALA A 250 21.59 20.94 -27.47
CA ALA A 250 23.01 21.11 -27.14
C ALA A 250 23.54 20.01 -26.21
N MET A 251 22.79 19.62 -25.18
CA MET A 251 23.16 18.49 -24.31
C MET A 251 23.26 17.17 -25.10
N ARG A 252 22.37 16.94 -26.06
CA ARG A 252 22.45 15.76 -26.94
C ARG A 252 23.74 15.73 -27.75
N ALA A 253 24.14 16.86 -28.31
CA ALA A 253 25.39 16.98 -29.06
C ALA A 253 26.60 16.74 -28.16
N ASP A 254 26.64 17.37 -26.98
CA ASP A 254 27.74 17.22 -26.01
C ASP A 254 27.88 15.79 -25.45
N LEU A 255 26.77 15.04 -25.36
CA LEU A 255 26.76 13.63 -24.99
C LEU A 255 26.98 12.66 -26.18
N GLY A 256 27.19 13.17 -27.40
CA GLY A 256 27.41 12.35 -28.60
C GLY A 256 26.18 11.54 -29.02
N ARG A 257 24.97 12.07 -28.81
CA ARG A 257 23.67 11.39 -29.05
C ARG A 257 22.97 11.87 -30.32
N GLU A 258 23.68 12.52 -31.23
CA GLU A 258 23.14 13.05 -32.48
C GLU A 258 22.56 11.94 -33.38
N ASN A 259 23.17 10.75 -33.37
CA ASN A 259 22.73 9.59 -34.15
C ASN A 259 21.64 8.75 -33.45
N LYS A 260 21.25 9.11 -32.22
CA LYS A 260 20.12 8.44 -31.54
C LYS A 260 18.81 9.12 -31.92
N PRO A 261 17.67 8.43 -31.92
CA PRO A 261 16.38 9.08 -32.17
C PRO A 261 16.13 10.26 -31.22
N ARG A 262 15.49 11.31 -31.74
CA ARG A 262 14.96 12.40 -30.92
C ARG A 262 13.55 12.03 -30.47
N CYS A 263 13.43 11.56 -29.24
CA CYS A 263 12.17 11.08 -28.66
C CYS A 263 12.03 11.52 -27.19
N MET A 264 10.84 11.36 -26.60
CA MET A 264 10.59 11.74 -25.20
C MET A 264 11.39 10.89 -24.21
N MET A 265 11.67 9.61 -24.53
CA MET A 265 12.54 8.74 -23.71
C MET A 265 13.98 9.28 -23.63
N ASP A 266 14.49 9.86 -24.72
CA ASP A 266 15.79 10.51 -24.68
C ASP A 266 15.78 11.72 -23.75
N LEU A 267 14.78 12.59 -23.89
CA LEU A 267 14.61 13.76 -23.05
C LEU A 267 14.43 13.41 -21.57
N ALA A 268 13.64 12.38 -21.25
CA ALA A 268 13.40 11.93 -19.88
C ALA A 268 14.69 11.43 -19.19
N THR A 269 15.64 10.88 -19.95
CA THR A 269 16.86 10.24 -19.40
C THR A 269 18.13 11.08 -19.58
N ILE A 270 18.09 12.19 -20.32
CA ILE A 270 19.29 12.97 -20.65
C ILE A 270 19.85 13.71 -19.43
N GLY A 271 19.00 14.19 -18.52
CA GLY A 271 19.42 14.92 -17.32
C GLY A 271 20.35 14.08 -16.43
N ALA A 272 19.99 12.81 -16.19
CA ALA A 272 20.84 11.89 -15.45
C ALA A 272 22.18 11.63 -16.14
N LYS A 273 22.17 11.46 -17.47
CA LYS A 273 23.40 11.23 -18.25
C LYS A 273 24.34 12.44 -18.20
N GLU A 274 23.79 13.64 -18.31
CA GLU A 274 24.55 14.88 -18.24
C GLU A 274 25.16 15.10 -16.85
N LEU A 275 24.35 15.00 -15.79
CA LEU A 275 24.86 15.15 -14.41
C LEU A 275 25.85 14.04 -14.02
N LYS A 276 25.73 12.85 -14.60
CA LYS A 276 26.74 11.79 -14.48
C LYS A 276 28.05 12.18 -15.17
N LYS A 277 28.01 12.69 -16.40
CA LYS A 277 29.19 13.18 -17.14
C LYS A 277 29.92 14.30 -16.37
N GLN A 278 29.16 15.18 -15.72
CA GLN A 278 29.70 16.24 -14.86
C GLN A 278 30.26 15.74 -13.51
N GLY A 279 30.12 14.45 -13.20
CA GLY A 279 30.62 13.85 -11.97
C GLY A 279 29.78 14.16 -10.73
N ILE A 280 28.50 14.53 -10.89
CA ILE A 280 27.58 14.82 -9.79
C ILE A 280 26.91 13.54 -9.29
N LEU A 281 26.35 12.72 -10.18
CA LEU A 281 25.70 11.45 -9.83
C LEU A 281 26.72 10.32 -9.66
N LYS A 282 27.31 10.21 -8.47
CA LYS A 282 28.40 9.25 -8.18
C LYS A 282 27.95 7.89 -7.64
N ASN A 283 26.74 7.82 -7.10
CA ASN A 283 26.30 6.68 -6.30
C ASN A 283 25.30 5.76 -7.03
N LEU A 284 25.10 5.93 -8.34
CA LEU A 284 24.17 5.07 -9.08
C LEU A 284 24.67 3.62 -9.06
N ASP A 285 23.76 2.66 -8.85
CA ASP A 285 24.07 1.27 -9.11
C ASP A 285 23.95 0.98 -10.60
N GLU A 286 25.04 0.55 -11.23
CA GLU A 286 25.09 0.27 -12.67
C GLU A 286 24.89 -1.22 -12.89
N SER A 287 23.73 -1.57 -13.43
CA SER A 287 23.36 -2.95 -13.72
C SER A 287 22.41 -3.01 -14.91
N GLU A 288 22.39 -4.15 -15.60
CA GLU A 288 21.33 -4.50 -16.56
C GLU A 288 20.04 -4.96 -15.84
N GLU A 289 20.10 -5.14 -14.52
CA GLU A 289 19.02 -5.61 -13.67
C GLU A 289 18.51 -4.46 -12.78
N ILE A 290 17.68 -3.57 -13.34
CA ILE A 290 17.17 -2.39 -12.63
C ILE A 290 15.69 -2.20 -12.94
N ASN A 291 14.82 -2.78 -12.10
CA ASN A 291 13.36 -2.53 -12.15
C ASN A 291 12.95 -1.34 -11.28
N ALA A 292 13.77 -1.02 -10.27
CA ALA A 292 13.62 0.11 -9.36
C ALA A 292 14.89 0.96 -9.32
N CYS A 293 14.73 2.27 -9.12
CA CYS A 293 15.85 3.19 -8.96
C CYS A 293 16.74 2.70 -7.83
N THR A 294 18.05 2.54 -8.07
CA THR A 294 18.97 1.98 -7.07
C THR A 294 20.20 2.86 -6.90
N VAL A 295 20.52 3.21 -5.66
CA VAL A 295 21.72 3.99 -5.30
C VAL A 295 22.49 3.34 -4.16
N LYS A 296 23.81 3.46 -4.20
CA LYS A 296 24.75 2.97 -3.19
C LYS A 296 24.87 3.97 -2.05
N ILE A 297 24.71 3.52 -0.82
CA ILE A 297 24.71 4.36 0.37
C ILE A 297 25.56 3.75 1.49
N LYS A 298 25.90 4.57 2.48
CA LYS A 298 26.41 4.10 3.78
C LYS A 298 25.27 4.10 4.80
N CYS A 299 25.01 2.94 5.39
CA CYS A 299 24.04 2.78 6.46
C CYS A 299 24.77 2.62 7.80
N ASP A 300 24.33 3.36 8.82
CA ASP A 300 24.80 3.16 10.19
C ASP A 300 24.06 1.98 10.81
N VAL A 301 24.75 0.91 11.15
CA VAL A 301 24.19 -0.27 11.82
C VAL A 301 24.93 -0.45 13.14
N ASN A 302 24.23 -0.21 14.25
CA ASN A 302 24.79 -0.27 15.60
C ASN A 302 26.08 0.57 15.78
N GLY A 303 26.14 1.76 15.17
CA GLY A 303 27.28 2.67 15.24
C GLY A 303 28.39 2.41 14.23
N LYS A 304 28.19 1.54 13.23
CA LYS A 304 29.17 1.21 12.19
C LYS A 304 28.61 1.45 10.80
N ASP A 305 29.39 2.09 9.93
CA ASP A 305 29.00 2.32 8.54
C ASP A 305 29.19 1.05 7.70
N GLU A 306 28.09 0.55 7.12
CA GLU A 306 28.02 -0.59 6.22
C GLU A 306 27.59 -0.17 4.80
N ASP A 307 27.99 -0.94 3.79
CA ASP A 307 27.57 -0.72 2.39
C ASP A 307 26.17 -1.27 2.13
N TRP A 308 25.28 -0.40 1.70
CA TRP A 308 23.86 -0.72 1.46
C TRP A 308 23.42 -0.21 0.08
N LEU A 309 22.37 -0.83 -0.44
CA LEU A 309 21.62 -0.33 -1.59
C LEU A 309 20.30 0.27 -1.10
N PHE A 310 19.99 1.45 -1.60
CA PHE A 310 18.73 2.15 -1.38
C PHE A 310 17.93 2.17 -2.67
N LEU A 311 16.69 1.70 -2.60
CA LEU A 311 15.82 1.49 -3.75
C LEU A 311 14.53 2.29 -3.61
N PHE A 312 14.03 2.81 -4.72
CA PHE A 312 12.73 3.46 -4.76
C PHE A 312 12.08 3.36 -6.15
N LYS A 313 10.75 3.39 -6.16
CA LYS A 313 9.96 3.26 -7.38
C LYS A 313 8.61 3.94 -7.19
N ASN A 314 8.07 4.50 -8.27
CA ASN A 314 6.64 4.80 -8.38
C ASN A 314 6.03 3.98 -9.50
N GLU A 315 4.77 3.62 -9.33
CA GLU A 315 3.96 2.92 -10.32
C GLU A 315 2.54 3.47 -10.35
N THR A 316 1.82 3.13 -11.42
CA THR A 316 0.43 3.56 -11.61
C THR A 316 -0.48 2.44 -12.09
N HIS A 317 -1.76 2.53 -11.71
CA HIS A 317 -2.78 1.56 -12.11
C HIS A 317 -4.11 2.25 -12.44
N ASN A 318 -4.06 3.32 -13.23
CA ASN A 318 -5.21 4.18 -13.56
C ASN A 318 -6.36 3.42 -14.21
N HIS A 319 -6.08 2.60 -15.22
CA HIS A 319 -7.12 1.90 -16.00
C HIS A 319 -7.83 0.81 -15.17
N PRO A 320 -7.13 -0.15 -14.52
CA PRO A 320 -7.80 -1.16 -13.71
C PRO A 320 -8.63 -0.54 -12.59
N THR A 321 -8.10 0.51 -11.94
CA THR A 321 -8.77 1.16 -10.80
C THR A 321 -10.01 1.97 -11.22
N GLU A 322 -10.13 2.37 -12.48
CA GLU A 322 -11.35 3.02 -12.99
C GLU A 322 -12.50 2.03 -13.17
N ILE A 323 -12.18 0.79 -13.56
CA ILE A 323 -13.16 -0.29 -13.83
C ILE A 323 -13.54 -1.00 -12.53
N GLU A 324 -12.54 -1.44 -11.78
CA GLU A 324 -12.70 -2.15 -10.51
C GLU A 324 -11.71 -1.55 -9.50
N PRO A 325 -12.17 -0.60 -8.66
CA PRO A 325 -11.26 0.21 -7.86
C PRO A 325 -10.49 -0.56 -6.78
N PHE A 326 -11.04 -1.66 -6.24
CA PHE A 326 -10.40 -2.36 -5.12
C PHE A 326 -9.15 -3.10 -5.58
N GLY A 327 -9.31 -4.02 -6.52
CA GLY A 327 -8.26 -4.83 -7.12
C GLY A 327 -7.27 -3.98 -7.90
N GLY A 328 -7.75 -2.97 -8.65
CA GLY A 328 -6.87 -2.04 -9.35
C GLY A 328 -5.89 -1.30 -8.42
N ALA A 329 -6.37 -0.77 -7.30
CA ALA A 329 -5.54 -0.07 -6.33
C ALA A 329 -4.68 -1.01 -5.47
N ALA A 330 -5.19 -2.20 -5.12
CA ALA A 330 -4.43 -3.23 -4.41
C ALA A 330 -3.22 -3.71 -5.22
N THR A 331 -3.43 -3.97 -6.51
CA THR A 331 -2.37 -4.42 -7.42
C THR A 331 -1.41 -3.31 -7.83
N CYS A 332 -1.82 -2.04 -7.74
CA CYS A 332 -0.91 -0.89 -7.88
C CYS A 332 0.25 -0.96 -6.88
N ILE A 333 -0.06 -1.13 -5.59
CA ILE A 333 0.96 -1.24 -4.55
C ILE A 333 1.68 -2.59 -4.58
N GLY A 334 0.98 -3.69 -4.88
CA GLY A 334 1.63 -5.01 -5.03
C GLY A 334 2.69 -5.02 -6.13
N GLY A 335 2.37 -4.51 -7.33
CA GLY A 335 3.36 -4.35 -8.41
C GLY A 335 4.53 -3.46 -8.00
N ALA A 336 4.25 -2.30 -7.39
CA ALA A 336 5.26 -1.38 -6.92
C ALA A 336 6.23 -2.00 -5.90
N ILE A 337 5.77 -2.92 -5.04
CA ILE A 337 6.61 -3.62 -4.04
C ILE A 337 7.53 -4.65 -4.73
N ARG A 338 7.04 -5.34 -5.76
CA ARG A 338 7.83 -6.36 -6.47
C ARG A 338 8.99 -5.80 -7.28
N ASP A 339 8.86 -4.57 -7.77
CA ASP A 339 9.93 -3.86 -8.48
C ASP A 339 11.23 -3.74 -7.64
N PRO A 340 11.24 -3.20 -6.39
CA PRO A 340 12.44 -3.25 -5.55
C PRO A 340 12.81 -4.65 -5.07
N LEU A 341 11.86 -5.59 -4.93
CA LEU A 341 12.17 -6.97 -4.53
C LEU A 341 13.07 -7.67 -5.53
N SER A 342 12.97 -7.36 -6.83
CA SER A 342 13.89 -7.90 -7.84
C SER A 342 15.35 -7.49 -7.55
N GLY A 343 15.56 -6.33 -6.93
CA GLY A 343 16.85 -5.88 -6.37
C GLY A 343 17.25 -6.53 -5.04
N ARG A 344 16.61 -7.63 -4.62
CA ARG A 344 16.85 -8.33 -3.34
C ARG A 344 16.69 -7.42 -2.12
N SER A 345 15.70 -6.53 -2.19
CA SER A 345 15.44 -5.55 -1.13
C SER A 345 14.23 -5.86 -0.28
N TYR A 346 14.18 -5.26 0.91
CA TYR A 346 13.01 -5.25 1.76
C TYR A 346 12.32 -3.88 1.63
N VAL A 347 11.05 -3.89 1.22
CA VAL A 347 10.26 -2.66 1.03
C VAL A 347 9.61 -2.31 2.36
N TYR A 348 9.98 -1.17 2.94
CA TYR A 348 9.59 -0.80 4.31
C TYR A 348 8.74 0.47 4.39
N GLN A 349 8.62 1.24 3.31
CA GLN A 349 7.80 2.44 3.29
C GLN A 349 7.03 2.60 1.97
N ALA A 350 5.82 3.16 2.06
CA ALA A 350 4.98 3.50 0.91
C ALA A 350 4.37 4.91 1.02
N MET A 351 4.02 5.45 -0.14
CA MET A 351 3.29 6.69 -0.34
C MET A 351 2.19 6.45 -1.37
N ARG A 352 1.01 7.03 -1.13
CA ARG A 352 -0.11 7.00 -2.09
C ARG A 352 -0.51 8.42 -2.46
N VAL A 353 -0.42 8.77 -3.75
CA VAL A 353 -0.79 10.10 -4.28
C VAL A 353 -1.77 9.92 -5.42
N THR A 354 -3.03 10.31 -5.22
CA THR A 354 -4.10 10.00 -6.19
C THR A 354 -4.83 11.24 -6.69
N GLY A 355 -5.62 11.07 -7.75
CA GLY A 355 -6.37 12.15 -8.38
C GLY A 355 -7.79 11.72 -8.74
N ALA A 356 -8.78 12.54 -8.40
CA ALA A 356 -10.20 12.25 -8.60
C ALA A 356 -11.03 13.51 -8.88
N GLY A 357 -12.26 13.31 -9.36
CA GLY A 357 -13.30 14.35 -9.33
C GLY A 357 -13.87 14.54 -7.92
N ASP A 358 -14.76 15.51 -7.75
CA ASP A 358 -15.39 15.81 -6.44
C ASP A 358 -16.22 14.62 -5.91
N PRO A 359 -15.84 14.00 -4.77
CA PRO A 359 -16.52 12.85 -4.21
C PRO A 359 -17.78 13.23 -3.41
N LEU A 360 -18.08 14.52 -3.26
CA LEU A 360 -19.28 15.04 -2.58
C LEU A 360 -20.48 15.19 -3.53
N LYS A 361 -20.27 15.04 -4.84
CA LYS A 361 -21.35 15.12 -5.83
C LYS A 361 -22.36 13.98 -5.66
N PRO A 362 -23.66 14.26 -5.88
CA PRO A 362 -24.69 13.22 -5.82
C PRO A 362 -24.53 12.20 -6.95
N VAL A 363 -24.95 10.96 -6.70
CA VAL A 363 -24.88 9.86 -7.68
C VAL A 363 -25.62 10.20 -8.97
N SER A 364 -26.67 11.02 -8.91
CA SER A 364 -27.43 11.50 -10.08
C SER A 364 -26.61 12.35 -11.07
N GLU A 365 -25.46 12.87 -10.66
CA GLU A 365 -24.53 13.60 -11.53
C GLU A 365 -23.43 12.71 -12.13
N THR A 366 -23.48 11.39 -11.89
CA THR A 366 -22.50 10.44 -12.45
C THR A 366 -22.70 10.29 -13.95
N LEU A 367 -21.59 10.32 -14.70
CA LEU A 367 -21.62 10.11 -16.15
C LEU A 367 -22.09 8.68 -16.49
N PRO A 368 -22.92 8.49 -17.54
CA PRO A 368 -23.27 7.16 -18.02
C PRO A 368 -22.01 6.31 -18.31
N GLY A 369 -22.03 5.05 -17.88
CA GLY A 369 -20.90 4.12 -18.04
C GLY A 369 -19.77 4.29 -17.00
N LYS A 370 -19.88 5.24 -16.06
CA LYS A 370 -18.89 5.46 -15.00
C LYS A 370 -19.42 5.11 -13.61
N LEU A 371 -18.51 4.74 -12.71
CA LEU A 371 -18.82 4.62 -11.29
C LEU A 371 -18.93 6.01 -10.64
N PRO A 372 -19.79 6.20 -9.61
CA PRO A 372 -19.83 7.44 -8.85
C PRO A 372 -18.46 7.76 -8.24
N GLN A 373 -18.05 9.02 -8.28
CA GLN A 373 -16.73 9.43 -7.77
C GLN A 373 -16.50 9.01 -6.32
N ARG A 374 -17.54 9.13 -5.47
CA ARG A 374 -17.49 8.65 -4.08
C ARG A 374 -17.13 7.17 -3.98
N LYS A 375 -17.76 6.32 -4.80
CA LYS A 375 -17.51 4.86 -4.82
C LYS A 375 -16.11 4.55 -5.34
N LEU A 376 -15.65 5.26 -6.38
CA LEU A 376 -14.30 5.12 -6.92
C LEU A 376 -13.24 5.41 -5.85
N VAL A 377 -13.34 6.55 -5.14
CA VAL A 377 -12.30 6.97 -4.19
C VAL A 377 -12.29 6.09 -2.93
N THR A 378 -13.46 5.74 -2.37
CA THR A 378 -13.52 4.94 -1.14
C THR A 378 -13.12 3.49 -1.38
N THR A 379 -13.54 2.88 -2.49
CA THR A 379 -13.21 1.49 -2.82
C THR A 379 -11.73 1.33 -3.20
N ALA A 380 -11.13 2.28 -3.91
CA ALA A 380 -9.68 2.24 -4.17
C ALA A 380 -8.84 2.46 -2.92
N ALA A 381 -9.24 3.39 -2.05
CA ALA A 381 -8.58 3.56 -0.77
C ALA A 381 -8.66 2.27 0.07
N ALA A 382 -9.78 1.55 0.03
CA ALA A 382 -9.94 0.25 0.67
C ALA A 382 -9.03 -0.83 0.06
N GLY A 383 -8.93 -0.91 -1.27
CA GLY A 383 -8.07 -1.87 -1.96
C GLY A 383 -6.59 -1.69 -1.64
N TYR A 384 -6.07 -0.47 -1.80
CA TYR A 384 -4.68 -0.16 -1.51
C TYR A 384 -4.34 -0.39 -0.02
N SER A 385 -5.16 0.15 0.89
CA SER A 385 -4.91 -0.03 2.33
C SER A 385 -5.02 -1.48 2.78
N SER A 386 -5.95 -2.25 2.22
CA SER A 386 -6.06 -3.69 2.51
C SER A 386 -4.75 -4.42 2.17
N TYR A 387 -4.22 -4.21 0.96
CA TYR A 387 -2.98 -4.86 0.52
C TYR A 387 -1.77 -4.42 1.36
N GLY A 388 -1.57 -3.10 1.52
CA GLY A 388 -0.45 -2.53 2.27
C GLY A 388 -0.45 -2.90 3.77
N ASN A 389 -1.62 -2.92 4.41
CA ASN A 389 -1.73 -3.28 5.82
C ASN A 389 -1.44 -4.78 6.03
N GLN A 390 -1.98 -5.66 5.17
CA GLN A 390 -1.78 -7.11 5.27
C GLN A 390 -0.31 -7.50 5.06
N ILE A 391 0.37 -6.89 4.08
CA ILE A 391 1.79 -7.17 3.82
C ILE A 391 2.72 -6.56 4.88
N GLY A 392 2.21 -5.68 5.75
CA GLY A 392 2.98 -5.02 6.79
C GLY A 392 3.87 -3.88 6.27
N LEU A 393 3.33 -3.03 5.40
CA LEU A 393 4.04 -1.90 4.81
C LEU A 393 3.59 -0.56 5.40
N ALA A 394 4.54 0.21 5.94
CA ALA A 394 4.25 1.52 6.53
C ALA A 394 3.99 2.56 5.43
N THR A 395 2.73 2.97 5.27
CA THR A 395 2.34 4.05 4.37
C THR A 395 2.44 5.39 5.10
N GLY A 396 3.54 6.11 4.88
CA GLY A 396 3.89 7.32 5.63
C GLY A 396 3.21 8.60 5.14
N GLN A 397 2.67 8.60 3.91
CA GLN A 397 1.95 9.74 3.37
C GLN A 397 0.87 9.28 2.39
N VAL A 398 -0.34 9.82 2.54
CA VAL A 398 -1.50 9.55 1.68
C VAL A 398 -2.14 10.88 1.32
N ASP A 399 -2.29 11.15 0.03
CA ASP A 399 -2.91 12.37 -0.47
C ASP A 399 -3.79 12.10 -1.71
N GLU A 400 -4.88 12.86 -1.84
CA GLU A 400 -5.80 12.81 -2.97
C GLU A 400 -6.06 14.24 -3.48
N ILE A 401 -5.84 14.43 -4.78
CA ILE A 401 -5.91 15.70 -5.49
C ILE A 401 -7.22 15.75 -6.25
N TYR A 402 -8.00 16.80 -6.03
CA TYR A 402 -9.32 16.94 -6.64
C TYR A 402 -9.25 17.94 -7.80
N HIS A 403 -9.57 17.46 -9.00
CA HIS A 403 -9.62 18.27 -10.22
C HIS A 403 -10.74 17.78 -11.15
N PRO A 404 -11.55 18.68 -11.77
CA PRO A 404 -12.65 18.27 -12.64
C PRO A 404 -12.23 17.36 -13.81
N GLY A 405 -11.02 17.53 -14.34
CA GLY A 405 -10.50 16.68 -15.42
C GLY A 405 -10.30 15.20 -15.02
N TYR A 406 -10.10 14.89 -13.74
CA TYR A 406 -10.03 13.48 -13.29
C TYR A 406 -11.39 12.78 -13.28
N VAL A 407 -12.50 13.49 -13.57
CA VAL A 407 -13.76 12.83 -13.92
C VAL A 407 -13.63 12.04 -15.22
N ALA A 408 -12.71 12.41 -16.13
CA ALA A 408 -12.40 11.61 -17.31
C ALA A 408 -11.89 10.22 -16.91
N LYS A 409 -10.89 10.18 -16.04
CA LYS A 409 -10.30 8.97 -15.50
C LYS A 409 -9.48 9.32 -14.27
N ARG A 410 -9.55 8.51 -13.23
CA ARG A 410 -8.78 8.72 -12.00
C ARG A 410 -7.29 8.59 -12.23
N MET A 411 -6.53 9.12 -11.28
CA MET A 411 -5.10 8.87 -11.12
C MET A 411 -4.88 8.01 -9.87
N GLU A 412 -4.26 6.84 -10.02
CA GLU A 412 -3.81 5.96 -8.94
C GLU A 412 -2.29 5.80 -9.03
N ILE A 413 -1.56 6.32 -8.04
CA ILE A 413 -0.10 6.22 -7.97
C ILE A 413 0.28 5.68 -6.59
N GLY A 414 1.12 4.65 -6.61
CA GLY A 414 1.86 4.17 -5.44
C GLY A 414 3.35 4.43 -5.61
N ALA A 415 4.00 4.91 -4.57
CA ALA A 415 5.46 5.00 -4.52
C ALA A 415 5.99 4.25 -3.30
N VAL A 416 7.12 3.57 -3.46
CA VAL A 416 7.71 2.72 -2.42
C VAL A 416 9.19 2.98 -2.24
N VAL A 417 9.67 2.62 -1.05
CA VAL A 417 11.08 2.69 -0.67
C VAL A 417 11.52 1.35 -0.08
N GLY A 418 12.65 0.84 -0.56
CA GLY A 418 13.28 -0.39 -0.10
C GLY A 418 14.77 -0.20 0.17
N ALA A 419 15.35 -1.12 0.95
CA ALA A 419 16.78 -1.13 1.22
C ALA A 419 17.28 -2.55 1.47
N THR A 420 18.58 -2.77 1.24
CA THR A 420 19.25 -4.05 1.51
C THR A 420 20.75 -3.87 1.70
N PRO A 421 21.42 -4.70 2.52
CA PRO A 421 22.88 -4.75 2.53
C PRO A 421 23.41 -5.06 1.12
N ALA A 422 24.46 -4.35 0.69
CA ALA A 422 25.03 -4.54 -0.64
C ALA A 422 25.59 -5.96 -0.83
N SER A 423 25.97 -6.63 0.26
CA SER A 423 26.42 -8.03 0.26
C SER A 423 25.34 -9.06 -0.12
N HIS A 424 24.06 -8.69 -0.06
CA HIS A 424 22.96 -9.57 -0.44
C HIS A 424 22.78 -9.65 -1.96
N VAL A 425 23.29 -8.66 -2.71
CA VAL A 425 22.98 -8.50 -4.13
C VAL A 425 24.18 -8.88 -4.98
N ARG A 426 23.95 -9.85 -5.87
CA ARG A 426 24.90 -10.30 -6.89
C ARG A 426 24.49 -9.75 -8.25
N ARG A 427 25.32 -8.95 -8.90
CA ARG A 427 25.05 -8.41 -10.25
C ARG A 427 25.77 -9.24 -11.31
N GLU A 428 25.18 -10.36 -11.70
CA GLU A 428 25.73 -11.24 -12.74
C GLU A 428 24.77 -11.47 -13.90
N CYS A 429 25.33 -11.78 -15.07
CA CYS A 429 24.53 -12.21 -16.22
C CYS A 429 24.31 -13.73 -16.16
N PRO A 430 23.07 -14.23 -16.28
CA PRO A 430 22.81 -15.66 -16.33
C PRO A 430 23.57 -16.34 -17.48
N ALA A 431 24.15 -17.49 -17.19
CA ALA A 431 24.93 -18.28 -18.14
C ALA A 431 24.14 -19.51 -18.63
N PRO A 432 24.42 -20.04 -19.84
CA PRO A 432 23.84 -21.29 -20.30
C PRO A 432 23.97 -22.41 -19.27
N GLY A 433 22.87 -23.11 -19.02
CA GLY A 433 22.76 -24.12 -17.96
C GLY A 433 22.11 -23.62 -16.68
N ASP A 434 22.13 -22.31 -16.40
CA ASP A 434 21.43 -21.72 -15.25
C ASP A 434 19.92 -22.02 -15.33
N VAL A 435 19.29 -22.11 -14.16
CA VAL A 435 17.90 -22.52 -13.99
C VAL A 435 17.07 -21.34 -13.55
N ILE A 436 15.91 -21.16 -14.16
CA ILE A 436 14.92 -20.18 -13.72
C ILE A 436 13.88 -20.85 -12.84
N VAL A 437 13.73 -20.32 -11.63
CA VAL A 437 12.74 -20.78 -10.64
C VAL A 437 11.65 -19.72 -10.51
N LEU A 438 10.39 -20.16 -10.64
CA LEU A 438 9.20 -19.36 -10.38
C LEU A 438 8.86 -19.48 -8.89
N LEU A 439 8.64 -18.33 -8.24
CA LEU A 439 8.33 -18.20 -6.82
C LEU A 439 6.93 -17.61 -6.62
N GLY A 440 6.22 -18.08 -5.60
CA GLY A 440 5.00 -17.42 -5.09
C GLY A 440 3.69 -17.93 -5.68
N GLY A 441 2.86 -17.00 -6.14
CA GLY A 441 1.47 -17.24 -6.54
C GLY A 441 1.31 -18.25 -7.68
N ARG A 442 0.17 -18.96 -7.70
CA ARG A 442 -0.19 -19.88 -8.79
C ARG A 442 -0.88 -19.14 -9.94
N THR A 443 -0.72 -19.66 -11.16
CA THR A 443 -1.19 -19.03 -12.40
C THR A 443 -2.67 -19.34 -12.68
N GLY A 444 -3.45 -18.32 -13.00
CA GLY A 444 -4.87 -18.38 -13.36
C GLY A 444 -5.17 -17.59 -14.65
N ARG A 445 -6.45 -17.42 -14.99
CA ARG A 445 -6.91 -16.51 -16.07
C ARG A 445 -6.97 -15.07 -15.57
N ASP A 446 -5.86 -14.58 -15.03
CA ASP A 446 -5.78 -13.26 -14.41
C ASP A 446 -5.02 -12.30 -15.33
N GLY A 447 -5.62 -11.15 -15.63
CA GLY A 447 -5.02 -10.08 -16.43
C GLY A 447 -4.66 -10.46 -17.86
N ILE A 448 -5.27 -11.50 -18.44
CA ILE A 448 -4.95 -11.91 -19.81
C ILE A 448 -5.43 -10.81 -20.77
N GLY A 449 -4.47 -10.08 -21.34
CA GLY A 449 -4.73 -8.90 -22.17
C GLY A 449 -4.81 -7.59 -21.38
N GLY A 450 -4.44 -7.55 -20.09
CA GLY A 450 -4.47 -6.34 -19.27
C GLY A 450 -3.55 -5.24 -19.80
N ALA A 451 -2.30 -5.57 -20.17
CA ALA A 451 -1.36 -4.62 -20.77
C ALA A 451 -1.89 -3.99 -22.08
N THR A 452 -2.52 -4.80 -22.93
CA THR A 452 -3.09 -4.32 -24.20
C THR A 452 -4.40 -3.56 -23.99
N GLY A 453 -5.24 -3.99 -23.04
CA GLY A 453 -6.46 -3.29 -22.60
C GLY A 453 -6.17 -1.90 -22.02
N SER A 454 -5.11 -1.77 -21.21
CA SER A 454 -4.67 -0.48 -20.65
C SER A 454 -4.27 0.54 -21.72
N SER A 455 -3.87 0.07 -22.90
CA SER A 455 -3.48 0.85 -24.08
C SER A 455 -4.67 1.22 -25.00
N LYS A 456 -5.88 0.68 -24.75
CA LYS A 456 -7.10 0.90 -25.56
C LYS A 456 -8.00 2.00 -24.98
N ALA A 457 -8.86 2.56 -25.84
CA ALA A 457 -9.84 3.58 -25.45
C ALA A 457 -11.06 2.96 -24.75
N HIS A 458 -11.50 3.59 -23.65
CA HIS A 458 -12.75 3.25 -22.98
C HIS A 458 -13.95 3.69 -23.82
N LYS A 459 -14.84 2.73 -24.10
CA LYS A 459 -16.16 2.94 -24.72
C LYS A 459 -17.19 2.09 -24.00
N LEU A 460 -18.47 2.46 -24.08
CA LEU A 460 -19.58 1.78 -23.39
C LEU A 460 -19.68 0.27 -23.68
N ASP A 461 -19.27 -0.19 -24.86
CA ASP A 461 -19.29 -1.59 -25.32
C ASP A 461 -18.11 -2.45 -24.79
N SER A 462 -17.07 -1.83 -24.21
CA SER A 462 -15.88 -2.55 -23.72
C SER A 462 -16.06 -3.23 -22.34
N LEU A 463 -16.99 -2.74 -21.51
CA LEU A 463 -17.13 -3.14 -20.11
C LEU A 463 -17.52 -4.61 -19.89
N GLU A 464 -18.24 -5.23 -20.84
CA GLU A 464 -18.65 -6.64 -20.75
C GLU A 464 -17.50 -7.62 -21.02
N HIS A 465 -16.40 -7.16 -21.63
CA HIS A 465 -15.23 -7.99 -21.98
C HIS A 465 -14.02 -7.82 -21.01
N CYS A 466 -14.04 -6.81 -20.14
CA CYS A 466 -12.92 -6.46 -19.25
C CYS A 466 -12.76 -7.35 -18.00
N GLY A 467 -13.64 -8.33 -17.76
CA GLY A 467 -13.60 -9.19 -16.57
C GLY A 467 -12.28 -9.97 -16.38
N ALA A 468 -11.56 -10.25 -17.46
CA ALA A 468 -10.25 -10.90 -17.44
C ALA A 468 -9.09 -9.93 -17.18
N GLU A 469 -9.28 -8.62 -17.31
CA GLU A 469 -8.23 -7.60 -17.21
C GLU A 469 -7.96 -7.14 -15.76
N VAL A 470 -8.90 -7.42 -14.84
CA VAL A 470 -8.85 -6.99 -13.44
C VAL A 470 -8.49 -8.15 -12.51
N GLN A 471 -7.58 -7.89 -11.58
CA GLN A 471 -7.02 -8.88 -10.68
C GLN A 471 -7.21 -8.47 -9.21
N LYS A 472 -7.40 -9.46 -8.33
CA LYS A 472 -7.33 -9.30 -6.87
C LYS A 472 -6.01 -9.86 -6.36
N GLY A 473 -5.28 -9.05 -5.61
CA GLY A 473 -4.02 -9.47 -5.02
C GLY A 473 -4.18 -10.35 -3.77
N ASN A 474 -3.19 -11.19 -3.51
CA ASN A 474 -3.03 -12.04 -2.34
C ASN A 474 -1.82 -11.60 -1.49
N ALA A 475 -2.00 -10.53 -0.72
CA ALA A 475 -0.95 -9.93 0.10
C ALA A 475 -0.20 -10.91 1.04
N PRO A 476 -0.85 -11.92 1.68
CA PRO A 476 -0.13 -12.94 2.44
C PRO A 476 0.95 -13.71 1.66
N ILE A 477 0.77 -13.95 0.36
CA ILE A 477 1.80 -14.61 -0.47
C ILE A 477 2.95 -13.64 -0.75
N GLU A 478 2.66 -12.38 -1.08
CA GLU A 478 3.72 -11.40 -1.33
C GLU A 478 4.52 -11.07 -0.05
N ARG A 479 3.90 -11.16 1.14
CA ARG A 479 4.62 -11.07 2.41
C ARG A 479 5.68 -12.16 2.54
N LYS A 480 5.36 -13.40 2.16
CA LYS A 480 6.33 -14.51 2.18
C LYS A 480 7.49 -14.26 1.22
N LEU A 481 7.22 -13.67 0.05
CA LEU A 481 8.27 -13.21 -0.86
C LEU A 481 9.17 -12.18 -0.17
N GLN A 482 8.63 -11.12 0.44
CA GLN A 482 9.44 -10.13 1.15
C GLN A 482 10.32 -10.74 2.25
N ARG A 483 9.81 -11.75 2.97
CA ARG A 483 10.60 -12.47 3.98
C ARG A 483 11.77 -13.24 3.36
N LEU A 484 11.53 -13.97 2.27
CA LEU A 484 12.59 -14.67 1.53
C LEU A 484 13.66 -13.71 1.01
N PHE A 485 13.26 -12.58 0.43
CA PHE A 485 14.17 -11.56 -0.11
C PHE A 485 14.87 -10.71 0.96
N ARG A 486 14.54 -10.87 2.24
CA ARG A 486 15.32 -10.29 3.36
C ARG A 486 16.46 -11.21 3.81
N ARG A 487 16.43 -12.50 3.45
CA ARG A 487 17.41 -13.50 3.91
C ARG A 487 18.69 -13.49 3.07
N GLU A 488 19.82 -13.23 3.73
CA GLU A 488 21.14 -13.21 3.07
C GLU A 488 21.49 -14.53 2.37
N ASP A 489 21.17 -15.67 3.01
CA ASP A 489 21.48 -17.01 2.51
C ASP A 489 20.73 -17.35 1.22
N ALA A 490 19.51 -16.83 1.04
CA ALA A 490 18.75 -16.91 -0.21
C ALA A 490 19.26 -15.93 -1.26
N CYS A 491 19.40 -14.65 -0.90
CA CYS A 491 19.68 -13.56 -1.84
C CYS A 491 21.01 -13.72 -2.58
N LYS A 492 22.06 -14.22 -1.89
CA LYS A 492 23.39 -14.42 -2.48
C LYS A 492 23.43 -15.46 -3.60
N MET A 493 22.47 -16.38 -3.65
CA MET A 493 22.37 -17.39 -4.73
C MET A 493 21.73 -16.82 -6.01
N ILE A 494 21.03 -15.69 -5.91
CA ILE A 494 20.28 -15.10 -7.04
C ILE A 494 21.23 -14.28 -7.92
N LYS A 495 21.49 -14.79 -9.13
CA LYS A 495 22.30 -14.07 -10.15
C LYS A 495 21.53 -12.91 -10.77
N ARG A 496 20.25 -13.17 -11.09
CA ARG A 496 19.32 -12.19 -11.67
C ARG A 496 17.88 -12.51 -11.26
N CYS A 497 17.03 -11.51 -11.14
CA CYS A 497 15.64 -11.61 -10.74
C CYS A 497 14.76 -10.64 -11.51
N ASN A 498 13.51 -11.00 -11.73
CA ASN A 498 12.49 -10.14 -12.31
C ASN A 498 11.15 -10.40 -11.63
N ASP A 499 10.29 -9.39 -11.57
CA ASP A 499 8.92 -9.53 -11.10
C ASP A 499 7.98 -9.98 -12.22
N PHE A 500 6.84 -10.57 -11.83
CA PHE A 500 5.75 -10.79 -12.76
C PHE A 500 4.77 -9.61 -12.72
N GLY A 501 4.71 -8.89 -13.83
CA GLY A 501 3.72 -7.86 -14.14
C GLY A 501 3.03 -8.15 -15.47
N ALA A 502 3.05 -7.16 -16.37
CA ALA A 502 2.49 -7.26 -17.71
C ALA A 502 3.14 -8.38 -18.54
N GLY A 503 2.31 -9.18 -19.24
CA GLY A 503 2.76 -10.27 -20.11
C GLY A 503 3.31 -11.53 -19.42
N GLY A 504 3.28 -11.60 -18.09
CA GLY A 504 3.46 -12.85 -17.35
C GLY A 504 4.79 -13.56 -17.60
N VAL A 505 4.74 -14.88 -17.79
CA VAL A 505 5.92 -15.74 -18.07
C VAL A 505 6.72 -15.22 -19.27
N SER A 506 6.03 -14.71 -20.28
CA SER A 506 6.64 -14.30 -21.54
C SER A 506 7.60 -13.13 -21.39
N VAL A 507 7.27 -12.19 -20.51
CA VAL A 507 8.08 -10.99 -20.25
C VAL A 507 9.00 -11.25 -19.05
N ALA A 508 8.44 -11.62 -17.89
CA ALA A 508 9.19 -11.76 -16.65
C ALA A 508 10.35 -12.75 -16.76
N ILE A 509 10.10 -13.95 -17.29
CA ILE A 509 11.15 -14.95 -17.52
C ILE A 509 11.91 -14.60 -18.80
N GLY A 510 11.22 -14.14 -19.83
CA GLY A 510 11.80 -13.76 -21.12
C GLY A 510 12.91 -12.72 -21.02
N GLU A 511 12.85 -11.78 -20.09
CA GLU A 511 13.85 -10.71 -19.93
C GLU A 511 15.10 -11.13 -19.15
N LEU A 512 15.08 -12.28 -18.47
CA LEU A 512 16.20 -12.70 -17.63
C LEU A 512 17.46 -13.07 -18.43
N ALA A 513 17.29 -13.63 -19.63
CA ALA A 513 18.40 -14.07 -20.47
C ALA A 513 18.07 -14.06 -21.98
N ASP A 514 19.10 -13.92 -22.81
CA ASP A 514 18.97 -13.90 -24.27
C ASP A 514 18.38 -15.21 -24.83
N GLY A 515 18.77 -16.35 -24.27
CA GLY A 515 18.39 -17.69 -24.71
C GLY A 515 17.70 -18.47 -23.59
N LEU A 516 16.48 -18.95 -23.83
CA LEU A 516 15.65 -19.60 -22.82
C LEU A 516 14.86 -20.77 -23.40
N TYR A 517 14.85 -21.88 -22.66
CA TYR A 517 13.91 -22.98 -22.83
C TYR A 517 12.96 -23.00 -21.64
N ILE A 518 11.67 -22.74 -21.88
CA ILE A 518 10.62 -22.66 -20.87
C ILE A 518 9.66 -23.85 -21.05
N ASP A 519 9.42 -24.61 -19.98
CA ASP A 519 8.44 -25.70 -19.96
C ASP A 519 7.16 -25.23 -19.25
N LEU A 520 6.14 -24.87 -20.03
CA LEU A 520 4.88 -24.33 -19.52
C LEU A 520 4.08 -25.37 -18.74
N ASN A 521 4.38 -26.66 -18.86
CA ASN A 521 3.73 -27.69 -18.04
C ASN A 521 4.15 -27.61 -16.56
N LYS A 522 5.29 -27.00 -16.27
CA LYS A 522 5.81 -26.83 -14.91
C LYS A 522 5.32 -25.57 -14.22
N VAL A 523 4.69 -24.65 -14.94
CA VAL A 523 4.09 -23.45 -14.35
C VAL A 523 2.96 -23.88 -13.42
N THR A 524 3.02 -23.45 -12.15
CA THR A 524 2.01 -23.79 -11.13
C THR A 524 0.67 -23.14 -11.46
N LYS A 525 -0.44 -23.87 -11.25
CA LYS A 525 -1.79 -23.47 -11.70
C LYS A 525 -2.78 -23.39 -10.54
N LYS A 526 -3.69 -22.42 -10.58
CA LYS A 526 -4.82 -22.31 -9.62
C LYS A 526 -5.85 -23.42 -9.84
N TYR A 527 -6.09 -23.79 -11.09
CA TYR A 527 -7.05 -24.80 -11.53
C TYR A 527 -6.66 -25.36 -12.90
N ASP A 528 -7.21 -26.53 -13.23
CA ASP A 528 -7.03 -27.16 -14.55
C ASP A 528 -7.83 -26.44 -15.65
N GLY A 529 -7.41 -26.63 -16.90
CA GLY A 529 -8.10 -26.07 -18.07
C GLY A 529 -7.49 -24.81 -18.66
N LEU A 530 -6.33 -24.34 -18.16
CA LEU A 530 -5.53 -23.30 -18.81
C LEU A 530 -4.80 -23.87 -20.04
N ASP A 531 -4.90 -23.19 -21.19
CA ASP A 531 -4.11 -23.55 -22.38
C ASP A 531 -2.68 -22.98 -22.34
N GLY A 532 -1.83 -23.38 -23.30
CA GLY A 532 -0.45 -22.91 -23.39
C GLY A 532 -0.31 -21.40 -23.60
N THR A 533 -1.27 -20.75 -24.25
CA THR A 533 -1.29 -19.29 -24.43
C THR A 533 -1.59 -18.61 -23.10
N GLU A 534 -2.62 -19.05 -22.40
CA GLU A 534 -3.03 -18.51 -21.10
C GLU A 534 -1.89 -18.64 -20.07
N LEU A 535 -1.18 -19.78 -20.06
CA LEU A 535 -0.01 -19.97 -19.19
C LEU A 535 1.16 -19.02 -19.53
N ALA A 536 1.37 -18.72 -20.82
CA ALA A 536 2.47 -17.88 -21.27
C ALA A 536 2.26 -16.40 -20.94
N ILE A 537 1.02 -15.89 -21.04
CA ILE A 537 0.73 -14.45 -20.94
C ILE A 537 -0.08 -14.05 -19.70
N SER A 538 -0.46 -15.01 -18.84
CA SER A 538 -1.19 -14.72 -17.61
C SER A 538 -0.40 -13.78 -16.70
N GLU A 539 -1.06 -12.72 -16.24
CA GLU A 539 -0.52 -11.65 -15.42
C GLU A 539 -0.84 -11.86 -13.93
N SER A 540 -1.17 -13.09 -13.49
CA SER A 540 -1.40 -13.42 -12.07
C SER A 540 -0.35 -12.78 -11.14
N GLN A 541 -0.83 -12.24 -10.03
CA GLN A 541 -0.02 -11.50 -9.07
C GLN A 541 0.87 -12.37 -8.17
N GLU A 542 1.67 -11.70 -7.33
CA GLU A 542 2.54 -12.28 -6.29
C GLU A 542 3.52 -13.34 -6.78
N ARG A 543 4.08 -13.15 -7.98
CA ARG A 543 5.08 -14.04 -8.58
C ARG A 543 6.41 -13.32 -8.81
N MET A 544 7.51 -14.04 -8.64
CA MET A 544 8.88 -13.60 -8.97
C MET A 544 9.60 -14.70 -9.76
N ALA A 545 10.52 -14.32 -10.64
CA ALA A 545 11.42 -15.25 -11.33
C ALA A 545 12.85 -15.00 -10.87
N VAL A 546 13.57 -16.06 -10.50
CA VAL A 546 14.99 -15.98 -10.11
C VAL A 546 15.85 -16.90 -10.98
N ALA A 547 16.99 -16.39 -11.44
CA ALA A 547 18.01 -17.14 -12.14
C ALA A 547 19.09 -17.62 -11.16
N LEU A 548 19.28 -18.94 -11.09
CA LEU A 548 20.17 -19.62 -10.15
C LEU A 548 21.19 -20.49 -10.89
N ALA A 549 22.36 -20.67 -10.30
CA ALA A 549 23.28 -21.72 -10.72
C ALA A 549 22.66 -23.10 -10.44
N PRO A 550 22.89 -24.13 -11.29
CA PRO A 550 22.31 -25.46 -11.11
C PRO A 550 22.55 -26.07 -9.72
N GLU A 551 23.73 -25.85 -9.15
CA GLU A 551 24.13 -26.33 -7.82
C GLU A 551 23.40 -25.66 -6.66
N ASP A 552 22.82 -24.47 -6.87
CA ASP A 552 22.14 -23.69 -5.83
C ASP A 552 20.62 -23.97 -5.79
N VAL A 553 20.05 -24.57 -6.84
CA VAL A 553 18.58 -24.71 -7.02
C VAL A 553 17.91 -25.43 -5.85
N ASP A 554 18.39 -26.62 -5.49
CA ASP A 554 17.77 -27.44 -4.44
C ASP A 554 17.83 -26.76 -3.08
N LYS A 555 18.96 -26.11 -2.78
CA LYS A 555 19.15 -25.35 -1.54
C LYS A 555 18.22 -24.14 -1.49
N PHE A 556 18.07 -23.42 -2.60
CA PHE A 556 17.16 -22.28 -2.69
C PHE A 556 15.70 -22.71 -2.50
N ILE A 557 15.27 -23.82 -3.12
CA ILE A 557 13.91 -24.37 -2.94
C ILE A 557 13.67 -24.77 -1.49
N ALA A 558 14.65 -25.37 -0.81
CA ALA A 558 14.55 -25.71 0.60
C ALA A 558 14.34 -24.46 1.46
N ILE A 559 15.11 -23.40 1.22
CA ILE A 559 14.97 -22.11 1.92
C ILE A 559 13.60 -21.45 1.63
N ALA A 560 13.12 -21.46 0.38
CA ALA A 560 11.79 -20.96 0.05
C ALA A 560 10.69 -21.77 0.77
N THR A 561 10.87 -23.09 0.90
CA THR A 561 9.94 -23.97 1.62
C THR A 561 9.90 -23.62 3.12
N GLU A 562 11.02 -23.23 3.75
CA GLU A 562 11.05 -22.74 5.13
C GLU A 562 10.16 -21.50 5.33
N GLU A 563 10.09 -20.61 4.33
CA GLU A 563 9.20 -19.43 4.32
C GLU A 563 7.76 -19.76 3.87
N ASN A 564 7.39 -21.05 3.79
CA ASN A 564 6.06 -21.52 3.40
C ASN A 564 5.67 -21.05 1.98
N LEU A 565 6.64 -20.99 1.07
CA LEU A 565 6.53 -20.47 -0.29
C LEU A 565 6.76 -21.58 -1.33
N GLU A 566 5.94 -21.61 -2.38
CA GLU A 566 6.17 -22.49 -3.52
C GLU A 566 7.32 -21.96 -4.39
N ALA A 567 8.23 -22.85 -4.78
CA ALA A 567 9.36 -22.56 -5.67
C ALA A 567 9.52 -23.70 -6.69
N THR A 568 9.35 -23.39 -7.98
CA THR A 568 9.31 -24.41 -9.04
C THR A 568 10.28 -24.08 -10.18
N PRO A 569 11.21 -24.98 -10.54
CA PRO A 569 12.04 -24.82 -11.73
C PRO A 569 11.21 -24.92 -13.02
N VAL A 570 11.14 -23.83 -13.78
CA VAL A 570 10.27 -23.73 -14.97
C VAL A 570 11.03 -23.52 -16.27
N ALA A 571 12.27 -22.99 -16.22
CA ALA A 571 13.06 -22.75 -17.42
C ALA A 571 14.55 -22.99 -17.22
N LYS A 572 15.28 -23.06 -18.34
CA LYS A 572 16.74 -23.14 -18.39
C LYS A 572 17.29 -22.11 -19.37
N VAL A 573 18.41 -21.50 -19.02
CA VAL A 573 19.16 -20.61 -19.91
C VAL A 573 19.90 -21.46 -20.95
N THR A 574 19.82 -21.07 -22.21
CA THR A 574 20.41 -21.78 -23.35
C THR A 574 21.46 -20.94 -24.06
N GLU A 575 22.41 -21.60 -24.74
CA GLU A 575 23.41 -20.92 -25.59
C GLU A 575 22.76 -20.28 -26.82
N GLU A 576 21.77 -20.96 -27.40
CA GLU A 576 21.00 -20.42 -28.53
C GLU A 576 20.16 -19.24 -28.07
N LYS A 577 20.37 -18.08 -28.71
CA LYS A 577 19.70 -16.80 -28.38
C LYS A 577 18.27 -16.73 -28.90
N ARG A 578 17.44 -17.65 -28.42
CA ARG A 578 16.02 -17.75 -28.76
C ARG A 578 15.19 -17.94 -27.51
N LEU A 579 13.98 -17.38 -27.52
CA LEU A 579 12.95 -17.65 -26.54
C LEU A 579 12.11 -18.82 -27.06
N ASN A 580 12.26 -19.99 -26.44
CA ASN A 580 11.52 -21.20 -26.78
C ASN A 580 10.61 -21.61 -25.61
N MET A 581 9.30 -21.58 -25.82
CA MET A 581 8.32 -22.09 -24.87
C MET A 581 7.69 -23.38 -25.40
N VAL A 582 7.75 -24.43 -24.59
CA VAL A 582 7.20 -25.75 -24.91
C VAL A 582 6.02 -26.05 -24.00
N TRP A 583 4.95 -26.56 -24.61
CA TRP A 583 3.76 -27.02 -23.90
C TRP A 583 3.27 -28.33 -24.53
N ASN A 584 2.95 -29.33 -23.69
CA ASN A 584 2.60 -30.69 -24.14
C ASN A 584 3.53 -31.29 -25.22
N GLY A 585 4.84 -31.01 -25.13
CA GLY A 585 5.84 -31.50 -26.08
C GLY A 585 5.90 -30.76 -27.43
N LYS A 586 5.08 -29.74 -27.66
CA LYS A 586 5.13 -28.86 -28.84
C LYS A 586 5.75 -27.52 -28.48
N SER A 587 6.64 -26.99 -29.34
CA SER A 587 7.12 -25.62 -29.23
C SER A 587 6.01 -24.69 -29.73
N ILE A 588 5.43 -23.91 -28.82
CA ILE A 588 4.34 -22.96 -29.13
C ILE A 588 4.84 -21.53 -29.27
N VAL A 589 6.03 -21.22 -28.75
CA VAL A 589 6.78 -19.99 -29.01
C VAL A 589 8.19 -20.38 -29.36
N ASN A 590 8.71 -19.86 -30.48
CA ASN A 590 10.10 -20.03 -30.85
C ASN A 590 10.58 -18.84 -31.68
N ILE A 591 11.07 -17.81 -31.00
CA ILE A 591 11.41 -16.52 -31.60
C ILE A 591 12.86 -16.13 -31.27
N SER A 592 13.56 -15.52 -32.23
CA SER A 592 14.91 -15.02 -32.01
C SER A 592 14.94 -13.81 -31.07
N ARG A 593 15.97 -13.74 -30.21
CA ARG A 593 16.16 -12.58 -29.31
C ARG A 593 16.33 -11.28 -30.08
N GLU A 594 17.04 -11.33 -31.20
CA GLU A 594 17.27 -10.18 -32.06
C GLU A 594 15.96 -9.56 -32.57
N PHE A 595 15.00 -10.40 -33.01
CA PHE A 595 13.70 -9.92 -33.46
C PHE A 595 12.85 -9.37 -32.31
N LEU A 596 12.81 -10.04 -31.14
CA LEU A 596 12.09 -9.50 -29.98
C LEU A 596 12.61 -8.12 -29.58
N ASN A 597 13.93 -7.95 -29.56
CA ASN A 597 14.61 -6.70 -29.20
C ASN A 597 14.53 -5.62 -30.30
N SER A 598 14.08 -5.95 -31.52
CA SER A 598 13.92 -4.95 -32.57
C SER A 598 12.78 -3.97 -32.26
N ASN A 599 11.88 -4.34 -31.34
CA ASN A 599 10.78 -3.52 -30.88
C ASN A 599 9.86 -3.08 -32.04
N GLY A 600 9.42 -3.98 -32.91
CA GLY A 600 8.42 -3.65 -33.95
C GLY A 600 8.86 -2.54 -34.93
N ALA A 601 7.89 -1.84 -35.52
CA ALA A 601 8.13 -0.81 -36.53
C ALA A 601 8.55 0.54 -35.90
N GLU A 602 9.31 1.34 -36.65
CA GLU A 602 9.62 2.74 -36.30
C GLU A 602 8.36 3.61 -36.39
N LYS A 603 8.19 4.52 -35.42
CA LYS A 603 7.05 5.44 -35.37
C LYS A 603 7.54 6.88 -35.40
N HIS A 604 6.80 7.73 -36.09
CA HIS A 604 7.15 9.11 -36.37
C HIS A 604 5.99 10.03 -35.99
N GLN A 605 6.30 11.21 -35.47
CA GLN A 605 5.30 12.20 -35.11
C GLN A 605 5.82 13.64 -35.12
N ASN A 606 4.94 14.57 -35.50
CA ASN A 606 5.18 16.01 -35.36
C ASN A 606 4.65 16.52 -34.03
N VAL A 607 5.29 17.54 -33.47
CA VAL A 607 4.95 18.13 -32.18
C VAL A 607 4.77 19.63 -32.30
N HIS A 608 3.73 20.16 -31.65
CA HIS A 608 3.51 21.59 -31.51
C HIS A 608 3.29 21.95 -30.05
N ILE A 609 4.21 22.72 -29.47
CA ILE A 609 4.08 23.27 -28.11
C ILE A 609 3.43 24.65 -28.21
N GLU A 610 2.19 24.73 -27.74
CA GLU A 610 1.46 25.99 -27.61
C GLU A 610 1.99 26.84 -26.45
N LYS A 611 1.77 28.16 -26.54
CA LYS A 611 2.15 29.09 -25.47
C LYS A 611 1.28 28.90 -24.23
N GLY A 612 1.93 28.70 -23.09
CA GLY A 612 1.25 28.56 -21.80
C GLY A 612 0.57 29.84 -21.31
N THR A 613 -0.36 29.67 -20.37
CA THR A 613 -1.09 30.74 -19.69
C THR A 613 -0.67 30.85 -18.22
N VAL A 614 -1.03 31.97 -17.58
CA VAL A 614 -0.77 32.19 -16.15
C VAL A 614 -1.98 31.75 -15.35
N TRP A 615 -1.77 30.90 -14.35
CA TRP A 615 -2.78 30.52 -13.37
C TRP A 615 -2.37 30.96 -11.97
N GLN A 616 -3.37 31.35 -11.18
CA GLN A 616 -3.25 31.63 -9.76
C GLN A 616 -4.51 31.16 -9.04
N PRO A 617 -4.42 30.68 -7.79
CA PRO A 617 -5.60 30.27 -7.04
C PRO A 617 -6.55 31.46 -6.83
N GLN A 618 -7.84 31.17 -6.87
CA GLN A 618 -8.89 32.15 -6.63
C GLN A 618 -9.71 31.69 -5.42
N TRP A 619 -9.57 32.43 -4.32
CA TRP A 619 -10.35 32.20 -3.10
C TRP A 619 -11.51 33.18 -3.06
N ALA A 620 -12.73 32.67 -2.96
CA ALA A 620 -13.92 33.51 -2.87
C ALA A 620 -13.88 34.41 -1.63
N GLY A 621 -14.48 35.60 -1.72
CA GLY A 621 -14.52 36.58 -0.63
C GLY A 621 -13.59 37.78 -0.82
N VAL A 622 -13.88 38.85 -0.10
CA VAL A 622 -13.15 40.13 -0.16
C VAL A 622 -12.22 40.29 1.04
N THR A 623 -12.67 39.92 2.23
CA THR A 623 -11.89 40.03 3.47
C THR A 623 -10.95 38.85 3.66
N PHE A 624 -9.94 39.01 4.53
CA PHE A 624 -9.03 37.92 4.87
C PHE A 624 -9.79 36.75 5.52
N GLU A 625 -10.70 37.03 6.46
CA GLU A 625 -11.59 36.02 7.05
C GLU A 625 -12.36 35.18 6.00
N GLN A 626 -13.02 35.83 5.04
CA GLN A 626 -13.82 35.14 4.03
C GLN A 626 -12.94 34.24 3.14
N LYS A 627 -11.78 34.74 2.73
CA LYS A 627 -10.83 33.96 1.93
C LYS A 627 -10.25 32.79 2.72
N MET A 628 -9.93 32.97 4.01
CA MET A 628 -9.48 31.90 4.89
C MET A 628 -10.54 30.79 4.98
N LYS A 629 -11.80 31.14 5.27
CA LYS A 629 -12.91 30.16 5.37
C LYS A 629 -13.11 29.36 4.09
N ASN A 630 -13.02 30.02 2.92
CA ASN A 630 -13.15 29.33 1.63
C ASN A 630 -11.92 28.48 1.30
N MET A 631 -10.71 28.96 1.60
CA MET A 631 -9.47 28.22 1.38
C MET A 631 -9.43 26.94 2.21
N VAL A 632 -9.69 27.01 3.52
CA VAL A 632 -9.62 25.82 4.38
C VAL A 632 -10.72 24.79 4.08
N GLY A 633 -11.82 25.23 3.45
CA GLY A 633 -12.91 24.37 2.97
C GLY A 633 -12.74 23.85 1.54
N ASP A 634 -11.64 24.18 0.86
CA ASP A 634 -11.32 23.66 -0.48
C ASP A 634 -10.88 22.20 -0.42
N LEU A 635 -11.26 21.39 -1.40
CA LEU A 635 -10.97 19.95 -1.43
C LEU A 635 -9.47 19.64 -1.44
N ASN A 636 -8.63 20.51 -2.03
CA ASN A 636 -7.18 20.32 -2.08
C ASN A 636 -6.48 20.81 -0.80
N VAL A 637 -7.15 21.58 0.06
CA VAL A 637 -6.59 22.13 1.30
C VAL A 637 -7.11 21.41 2.55
N CYS A 638 -8.38 20.99 2.55
CA CYS A 638 -9.11 20.40 3.68
C CYS A 638 -8.45 19.14 4.27
N SER A 639 -8.94 18.68 5.43
CA SER A 639 -8.36 17.54 6.13
C SER A 639 -8.54 16.24 5.35
N LYS A 640 -7.42 15.52 5.19
CA LYS A 640 -7.36 14.17 4.61
C LYS A 640 -7.06 13.11 5.68
N LYS A 641 -7.18 13.46 6.96
CA LYS A 641 -6.87 12.58 8.10
C LYS A 641 -7.69 11.29 8.08
N GLY A 642 -9.01 11.38 7.86
CA GLY A 642 -9.87 10.21 7.79
C GLY A 642 -9.53 9.23 6.65
N LEU A 643 -8.97 9.73 5.53
CA LEU A 643 -8.42 8.90 4.46
C LEU A 643 -7.11 8.25 4.90
N SER A 644 -6.16 9.04 5.42
CA SER A 644 -4.82 8.55 5.79
C SER A 644 -4.82 7.54 6.94
N GLU A 645 -5.73 7.65 7.91
CA GLU A 645 -5.81 6.71 9.04
C GLU A 645 -6.21 5.29 8.63
N ARG A 646 -6.62 5.06 7.38
CA ARG A 646 -6.90 3.72 6.85
C ARG A 646 -5.62 2.90 6.63
N PHE A 647 -4.47 3.55 6.56
CA PHE A 647 -3.20 2.95 6.18
C PHE A 647 -2.27 2.86 7.39
N ASP A 648 -1.68 1.70 7.64
CA ASP A 648 -0.68 1.53 8.70
C ASP A 648 0.50 2.46 8.43
N SER A 649 0.89 3.26 9.43
CA SER A 649 2.01 4.21 9.34
C SER A 649 3.08 3.93 10.39
N THR A 650 3.04 2.79 11.06
CA THR A 650 3.83 2.49 12.27
C THR A 650 4.53 1.13 12.26
N ILE A 651 4.08 0.19 11.44
CA ILE A 651 4.68 -1.15 11.27
C ILE A 651 6.17 -1.06 10.90
N GLY A 652 6.98 -1.99 11.42
CA GLY A 652 8.43 -2.03 11.20
C GLY A 652 9.23 -1.24 12.24
N ALA A 653 8.56 -0.62 13.22
CA ALA A 653 9.15 0.21 14.28
C ALA A 653 10.18 1.23 13.74
N ALA A 654 9.89 1.83 12.57
CA ALA A 654 10.84 2.66 11.83
C ALA A 654 10.36 4.09 11.57
N THR A 655 9.06 4.37 11.67
CA THR A 655 8.50 5.69 11.33
C THR A 655 9.01 6.81 12.23
N VAL A 656 9.72 7.76 11.64
CA VAL A 656 10.26 8.95 12.34
C VAL A 656 9.19 10.03 12.42
N LEU A 657 8.46 10.28 11.33
CA LEU A 657 7.36 11.24 11.26
C LEU A 657 6.04 10.53 10.96
N MET A 658 5.07 10.63 11.89
CA MET A 658 3.69 10.23 11.62
C MET A 658 3.08 11.13 10.54
N PRO A 659 2.12 10.66 9.73
CA PRO A 659 1.53 11.48 8.66
C PRO A 659 0.94 12.81 9.15
N PHE A 660 0.43 12.83 10.39
CA PHE A 660 -0.05 14.03 11.07
C PHE A 660 0.61 14.21 12.44
N GLY A 661 1.15 15.41 12.68
CA GLY A 661 1.89 15.79 13.89
C GLY A 661 1.08 16.60 14.90
N GLY A 662 1.72 16.80 16.05
CA GLY A 662 1.24 17.49 17.24
C GLY A 662 0.44 16.62 18.20
N ALA A 663 0.13 17.18 19.37
CA ALA A 663 -0.65 16.52 20.42
C ALA A 663 -2.06 16.07 19.97
N CYS A 664 -2.63 16.75 18.97
CA CYS A 664 -3.90 16.43 18.35
C CYS A 664 -3.75 15.61 17.05
N GLN A 665 -2.52 15.40 16.54
CA GLN A 665 -2.25 14.71 15.28
C GLN A 665 -3.05 15.28 14.10
N LEU A 666 -2.94 16.60 13.88
CA LEU A 666 -3.69 17.34 12.85
C LEU A 666 -2.82 18.07 11.81
N THR A 667 -1.54 18.34 12.09
CA THR A 667 -0.67 19.02 11.12
C THR A 667 -0.08 18.00 10.14
N PRO A 668 -0.44 18.05 8.84
CA PRO A 668 0.15 17.16 7.84
C PRO A 668 1.65 17.43 7.67
N GLN A 669 2.44 16.38 7.44
CA GLN A 669 3.90 16.50 7.25
C GLN A 669 4.30 16.75 5.79
N ASN A 670 5.43 17.44 5.59
CA ASN A 670 5.97 17.74 4.25
C ASN A 670 6.42 16.47 3.50
N ALA A 671 7.02 15.53 4.21
CA ALA A 671 7.60 14.29 3.68
C ALA A 671 7.26 13.11 4.58
N MET A 672 7.21 11.89 4.01
CA MET A 672 7.27 10.68 4.81
C MET A 672 8.71 10.39 5.20
N VAL A 673 8.94 9.93 6.44
CA VAL A 673 10.30 9.68 6.96
C VAL A 673 10.34 8.43 7.83
N ALA A 674 11.24 7.50 7.52
CA ALA A 674 11.43 6.25 8.26
C ALA A 674 12.92 5.84 8.34
N LYS A 675 13.30 5.19 9.44
CA LYS A 675 14.60 4.53 9.61
C LYS A 675 14.75 3.37 8.64
N LEU A 676 15.98 3.03 8.27
CA LEU A 676 16.25 1.85 7.43
C LEU A 676 15.97 0.55 8.20
N PRO A 677 15.54 -0.54 7.53
CA PRO A 677 15.15 -1.79 8.15
C PRO A 677 16.38 -2.66 8.49
N VAL A 678 17.22 -2.19 9.42
CA VAL A 678 18.44 -2.88 9.84
C VAL A 678 18.16 -3.95 10.91
N ASP A 679 19.06 -4.93 11.02
CA ASP A 679 19.05 -5.88 12.13
C ASP A 679 19.82 -5.26 13.33
N GLY A 680 19.12 -4.42 14.09
CA GLY A 680 19.66 -3.65 15.21
C GLY A 680 19.11 -2.23 15.25
N GLU A 681 19.93 -1.28 15.70
CA GLU A 681 19.59 0.14 15.73
C GLU A 681 20.34 0.93 14.65
N THR A 682 19.70 1.97 14.15
CA THR A 682 20.26 2.89 13.16
C THR A 682 19.78 4.31 13.41
N ASN A 683 20.63 5.29 13.11
CA ASN A 683 20.20 6.68 12.94
C ASN A 683 20.02 7.05 11.46
N THR A 684 20.32 6.16 10.51
CA THR A 684 20.11 6.41 9.07
C THR A 684 18.62 6.27 8.73
N CYS A 685 18.07 7.29 8.06
CA CYS A 685 16.67 7.31 7.65
C CYS A 685 16.52 7.74 6.18
N SER A 686 15.45 7.31 5.54
CA SER A 686 15.00 7.82 4.25
C SER A 686 13.90 8.86 4.43
N GLY A 687 13.89 9.87 3.58
CA GLY A 687 12.79 10.81 3.43
C GLY A 687 12.31 10.81 1.98
N MET A 688 11.00 10.83 1.76
CA MET A 688 10.42 10.99 0.43
C MET A 688 9.28 12.01 0.47
N ALA A 689 9.27 12.93 -0.49
CA ALA A 689 8.25 13.95 -0.67
C ALA A 689 7.80 14.01 -2.13
N TRP A 690 6.62 14.59 -2.37
CA TRP A 690 6.07 14.73 -3.71
C TRP A 690 5.62 16.17 -4.01
N GLY A 691 5.62 16.52 -5.30
CA GLY A 691 5.19 17.82 -5.80
C GLY A 691 4.40 17.67 -7.10
N TYR A 692 3.23 18.31 -7.15
CA TYR A 692 2.38 18.42 -8.33
C TYR A 692 1.25 19.43 -8.06
N ASN A 693 0.84 20.19 -9.08
CA ASN A 693 -0.35 21.04 -9.04
C ASN A 693 -1.08 20.93 -10.39
N PRO A 694 -2.29 20.35 -10.44
CA PRO A 694 -3.01 20.11 -11.70
C PRO A 694 -3.38 21.40 -12.43
N TYR A 695 -3.62 22.49 -11.71
CA TYR A 695 -4.02 23.76 -12.31
C TYR A 695 -2.84 24.50 -12.94
N LEU A 696 -1.67 24.49 -12.28
CA LEU A 696 -0.43 25.01 -12.88
C LEU A 696 -0.04 24.20 -14.11
N MET A 697 -0.09 22.87 -14.02
CA MET A 697 0.25 21.99 -15.13
C MET A 697 -0.72 22.13 -16.31
N SER A 698 -2.01 22.36 -16.04
CA SER A 698 -3.00 22.64 -17.09
C SER A 698 -2.78 23.99 -17.76
N ALA A 699 -2.35 25.01 -17.01
CA ALA A 699 -2.13 26.35 -17.54
C ALA A 699 -0.84 26.47 -18.35
N ASN A 700 0.26 25.88 -17.87
CA ASN A 700 1.56 25.88 -18.52
C ASN A 700 2.36 24.65 -18.08
N GLN A 701 2.52 23.68 -18.97
CA GLN A 701 3.14 22.38 -18.64
C GLN A 701 4.63 22.53 -18.28
N TYR A 702 5.36 23.41 -18.97
CA TYR A 702 6.77 23.68 -18.68
C TYR A 702 6.96 24.27 -17.27
N VAL A 703 6.19 25.31 -16.93
CA VAL A 703 6.22 25.92 -15.59
C VAL A 703 5.71 24.96 -14.52
N GLY A 704 4.61 24.25 -14.80
CA GLY A 704 4.00 23.29 -13.87
C GLY A 704 4.95 22.17 -13.48
N ALA A 705 5.66 21.58 -14.45
CA ALA A 705 6.64 20.51 -14.20
C ALA A 705 7.88 21.03 -13.45
N ARG A 706 8.38 22.22 -13.82
CA ARG A 706 9.47 22.85 -13.07
C ARG A 706 9.09 23.11 -11.61
N MET A 707 7.87 23.58 -11.35
CA MET A 707 7.37 23.79 -9.99
C MET A 707 7.12 22.49 -9.23
N ALA A 708 6.69 21.42 -9.92
CA ALA A 708 6.52 20.10 -9.31
C ALA A 708 7.84 19.58 -8.71
N VAL A 709 8.95 19.70 -9.44
CA VAL A 709 10.30 19.35 -8.95
C VAL A 709 10.76 20.27 -7.82
N VAL A 710 10.51 21.58 -7.95
CA VAL A 710 10.86 22.52 -6.88
C VAL A 710 10.12 22.19 -5.59
N GLU A 711 8.82 21.89 -5.66
CA GLU A 711 8.00 21.62 -4.48
C GLU A 711 8.39 20.32 -3.77
N SER A 712 8.60 19.23 -4.51
CA SER A 712 9.02 17.94 -3.93
C SER A 712 10.35 18.09 -3.18
N VAL A 713 11.32 18.80 -3.76
CA VAL A 713 12.62 19.07 -3.12
C VAL A 713 12.50 20.05 -1.95
N THR A 714 11.68 21.10 -2.07
CA THR A 714 11.46 22.07 -0.97
C THR A 714 10.88 21.36 0.25
N LYS A 715 9.88 20.50 0.07
CA LYS A 715 9.27 19.69 1.13
C LYS A 715 10.30 18.76 1.79
N LEU A 716 11.16 18.14 0.99
CA LEU A 716 12.23 17.25 1.48
C LEU A 716 13.24 18.04 2.33
N VAL A 717 13.68 19.21 1.86
CA VAL A 717 14.58 20.12 2.61
C VAL A 717 13.92 20.63 3.89
N ALA A 718 12.66 21.03 3.83
CA ALA A 718 11.88 21.46 5.00
C ALA A 718 11.73 20.35 6.06
N SER A 719 11.99 19.08 5.70
CA SER A 719 11.96 17.94 6.61
C SER A 719 13.33 17.59 7.21
N GLY A 720 14.40 18.32 6.87
CA GLY A 720 15.75 18.14 7.40
C GLY A 720 16.72 17.34 6.51
N PHE A 721 16.35 17.08 5.25
CA PHE A 721 17.21 16.42 4.27
C PHE A 721 17.99 17.43 3.43
N ARG A 722 19.15 17.02 2.90
CA ARG A 722 19.95 17.86 2.03
C ARG A 722 19.49 17.71 0.59
N TYR A 723 19.33 18.82 -0.12
CA TYR A 723 18.90 18.78 -1.52
C TYR A 723 19.94 18.11 -2.43
N GLU A 724 21.24 18.22 -2.09
CA GLU A 724 22.34 17.65 -2.88
C GLU A 724 22.36 16.11 -2.85
N ASP A 725 21.75 15.51 -1.84
CA ASP A 725 21.67 14.06 -1.66
C ASP A 725 20.36 13.48 -2.26
N ALA A 726 19.54 14.32 -2.89
CA ALA A 726 18.24 13.94 -3.44
C ALA A 726 18.34 13.28 -4.82
N TYR A 727 17.54 12.24 -5.00
CA TYR A 727 17.23 11.63 -6.30
C TYR A 727 15.74 11.79 -6.60
N LEU A 728 15.41 11.83 -7.89
CA LEU A 728 14.04 12.00 -8.34
C LEU A 728 13.52 10.74 -9.05
N THR A 729 12.21 10.59 -9.06
CA THR A 729 11.48 9.74 -9.99
C THR A 729 10.18 10.42 -10.38
N PHE A 730 9.77 10.27 -11.63
CA PHE A 730 8.61 10.98 -12.20
C PHE A 730 7.46 10.03 -12.54
N GLN A 731 6.24 10.53 -12.39
CA GLN A 731 5.04 9.87 -12.90
C GLN A 731 4.33 10.78 -13.88
N GLU A 732 4.29 10.37 -15.14
CA GLU A 732 3.59 11.07 -16.21
C GLU A 732 2.20 10.46 -16.44
N TYR A 733 1.17 11.30 -16.50
CA TYR A 733 -0.18 10.89 -16.86
C TYR A 733 -0.87 11.98 -17.70
N PHE A 734 -1.09 11.68 -18.97
CA PHE A 734 -1.63 12.63 -19.93
C PHE A 734 -2.81 12.02 -20.69
N GLU A 735 -3.55 12.89 -21.37
CA GLU A 735 -4.57 12.46 -22.29
C GLU A 735 -4.02 11.54 -23.39
N ARG A 736 -4.93 10.87 -24.10
CA ARG A 736 -4.57 10.13 -25.30
C ARG A 736 -4.03 11.08 -26.36
N LEU A 737 -2.80 10.86 -26.82
CA LEU A 737 -2.14 11.80 -27.73
C LEU A 737 -2.62 11.71 -29.18
N GLY A 738 -2.87 10.48 -29.69
CA GLY A 738 -3.27 10.27 -31.08
C GLY A 738 -2.25 10.84 -32.07
N THR A 739 -2.72 11.43 -33.17
CA THR A 739 -1.86 12.07 -34.19
C THR A 739 -1.81 13.59 -34.08
N SER A 740 -2.44 14.21 -33.07
CA SER A 740 -2.49 15.68 -32.90
C SER A 740 -1.14 16.21 -32.38
N PRO A 741 -0.44 17.09 -33.12
CA PRO A 741 0.83 17.67 -32.68
C PRO A 741 0.74 18.41 -31.34
N GLU A 742 -0.39 19.06 -31.07
CA GLU A 742 -0.65 19.88 -29.88
C GLU A 742 -0.74 19.00 -28.62
N ARG A 743 -1.40 17.83 -28.73
CA ARG A 743 -1.45 16.86 -27.62
C ARG A 743 -0.06 16.35 -27.27
N TRP A 744 0.79 16.08 -28.27
CA TRP A 744 2.19 15.68 -28.05
C TRP A 744 3.06 16.80 -27.48
N GLY A 745 2.68 18.07 -27.71
CA GLY A 745 3.38 19.23 -27.17
C GLY A 745 3.34 19.32 -25.64
N LYS A 746 2.25 18.86 -25.03
CA LYS A 746 2.05 18.92 -23.56
C LYS A 746 3.06 18.09 -22.76
N PRO A 747 3.23 16.76 -22.99
CA PRO A 747 4.25 15.99 -22.30
C PRO A 747 5.67 16.45 -22.65
N LEU A 748 5.93 16.87 -23.90
CA LEU A 748 7.24 17.40 -24.29
C LEU A 748 7.60 18.67 -23.50
N ALA A 749 6.66 19.62 -23.39
CA ALA A 749 6.85 20.85 -22.60
C ALA A 749 7.06 20.56 -21.11
N ALA A 750 6.31 19.61 -20.54
CA ALA A 750 6.48 19.17 -19.16
C ALA A 750 7.89 18.58 -18.91
N LEU A 751 8.34 17.69 -19.79
CA LEU A 751 9.68 17.07 -19.68
C LEU A 751 10.81 18.11 -19.83
N LEU A 752 10.67 19.11 -20.70
CA LEU A 752 11.62 20.22 -20.80
C LEU A 752 11.69 21.04 -19.50
N GLY A 753 10.54 21.32 -18.89
CA GLY A 753 10.48 22.03 -17.60
C GLY A 753 11.11 21.24 -16.46
N ALA A 754 10.85 19.92 -16.41
CA ALA A 754 11.47 19.02 -15.46
C ALA A 754 12.99 18.89 -15.68
N LEU A 755 13.46 18.86 -16.93
CA LEU A 755 14.89 18.82 -17.26
C LEU A 755 15.61 20.08 -16.77
N ASP A 756 15.06 21.27 -17.03
CA ASP A 756 15.67 22.52 -16.54
C ASP A 756 15.72 22.56 -15.01
N ALA A 757 14.73 22.00 -14.32
CA ALA A 757 14.76 21.85 -12.86
C ALA A 757 15.85 20.91 -12.37
N GLN A 758 16.00 19.75 -13.03
CA GLN A 758 17.07 18.78 -12.74
C GLN A 758 18.45 19.42 -12.88
N ILE A 759 18.73 20.03 -14.04
CA ILE A 759 20.03 20.68 -14.31
C ILE A 759 20.26 21.88 -13.38
N GLY A 760 19.22 22.70 -13.16
CA GLY A 760 19.31 23.87 -12.29
C GLY A 760 19.64 23.54 -10.84
N LEU A 761 19.06 22.46 -10.31
CA LEU A 761 19.31 21.98 -8.95
C LEU A 761 20.56 21.10 -8.85
N GLY A 762 20.97 20.44 -9.93
CA GLY A 762 22.08 19.47 -9.93
C GLY A 762 21.66 18.11 -9.37
N ILE A 763 20.41 17.71 -9.57
CA ILE A 763 19.84 16.41 -9.18
C ILE A 763 19.08 15.81 -10.36
N ALA A 764 18.94 14.49 -10.41
CA ALA A 764 18.32 13.82 -11.56
C ALA A 764 17.16 12.91 -11.17
N ALA A 765 16.22 12.77 -12.11
CA ALA A 765 15.35 11.62 -12.18
C ALA A 765 16.15 10.42 -12.68
N ILE A 766 16.16 9.35 -11.89
CA ILE A 766 16.85 8.09 -12.22
C ILE A 766 15.87 6.93 -12.44
N GLY A 767 14.58 7.25 -12.45
CA GLY A 767 13.51 6.39 -12.90
C GLY A 767 12.24 7.21 -13.12
N GLY A 768 11.19 6.52 -13.54
CA GLY A 768 9.87 7.08 -13.74
C GLY A 768 8.95 6.09 -14.42
N LYS A 769 7.72 6.53 -14.69
CA LYS A 769 6.69 5.73 -15.36
C LYS A 769 5.70 6.65 -16.07
N ASP A 770 5.30 6.28 -17.28
CA ASP A 770 4.36 7.04 -18.08
C ASP A 770 3.04 6.32 -18.35
N SER A 771 1.97 7.10 -18.52
CA SER A 771 0.64 6.64 -18.91
C SER A 771 -0.03 7.64 -19.85
N MET A 772 -0.27 7.25 -21.10
CA MET A 772 -0.79 8.13 -22.17
C MET A 772 -2.23 7.79 -22.56
N SER A 773 -3.04 7.32 -21.59
CA SER A 773 -4.41 6.82 -21.79
C SER A 773 -5.48 7.58 -21.00
N GLY A 774 -5.18 8.82 -20.57
CA GLY A 774 -6.03 9.63 -19.71
C GLY A 774 -7.19 10.33 -20.42
N SER A 775 -7.96 9.61 -21.22
CA SER A 775 -9.15 10.16 -21.90
C SER A 775 -10.35 9.22 -21.75
N PHE A 776 -11.55 9.79 -21.61
CA PHE A 776 -12.82 9.07 -21.64
C PHE A 776 -13.82 9.88 -22.48
N GLU A 777 -14.29 9.29 -23.58
CA GLU A 777 -15.08 9.99 -24.59
C GLU A 777 -14.36 11.27 -25.07
N GLN A 778 -14.92 12.45 -24.77
CA GLN A 778 -14.35 13.76 -25.11
C GLN A 778 -13.70 14.47 -23.91
N LEU A 779 -13.61 13.79 -22.77
CA LEU A 779 -13.00 14.32 -21.56
C LEU A 779 -11.55 13.85 -21.45
N ASP A 780 -10.68 14.76 -21.04
CA ASP A 780 -9.26 14.51 -20.83
C ASP A 780 -8.90 14.77 -19.36
N VAL A 781 -7.97 13.98 -18.84
CA VAL A 781 -7.34 14.23 -17.53
C VAL A 781 -6.54 15.53 -17.60
N PRO A 782 -6.32 16.24 -16.46
CA PRO A 782 -5.34 17.31 -16.46
C PRO A 782 -3.96 16.74 -16.83
N PRO A 783 -3.15 17.45 -17.65
CA PRO A 783 -1.75 17.11 -17.83
C PRO A 783 -1.08 16.89 -16.47
N THR A 784 -0.37 15.78 -16.32
CA THR A 784 0.18 15.37 -15.03
C THR A 784 1.63 14.93 -15.16
N LEU A 785 2.49 15.59 -14.39
CA LEU A 785 3.84 15.14 -14.06
C LEU A 785 4.00 15.32 -12.55
N VAL A 786 4.01 14.19 -11.83
CA VAL A 786 4.26 14.18 -10.39
C VAL A 786 5.75 13.95 -10.17
N SER A 787 6.38 14.84 -9.41
CA SER A 787 7.77 14.67 -8.97
C SER A 787 7.80 14.03 -7.59
N PHE A 788 8.49 12.91 -7.45
CA PHE A 788 8.88 12.35 -6.17
C PHE A 788 10.37 12.63 -5.94
N ALA A 789 10.72 13.20 -4.79
CA ALA A 789 12.08 13.45 -4.36
C ALA A 789 12.38 12.59 -3.14
N THR A 790 13.51 11.89 -3.14
CA THR A 790 13.93 11.01 -2.05
C THR A 790 15.40 11.20 -1.70
N ALA A 791 15.75 11.08 -0.43
CA ALA A 791 17.13 11.19 0.06
C ALA A 791 17.35 10.35 1.32
N ILE A 792 18.61 10.04 1.58
CA ILE A 792 19.07 9.47 2.86
C ILE A 792 19.56 10.60 3.77
N GLY A 793 19.23 10.50 5.05
CA GLY A 793 19.61 11.46 6.08
C GLY A 793 19.79 10.78 7.44
N LYS A 794 19.77 11.60 8.50
CA LYS A 794 19.86 11.13 9.89
C LYS A 794 18.59 11.47 10.66
N ALA A 795 17.99 10.50 11.36
CA ALA A 795 16.72 10.65 12.07
C ALA A 795 16.78 11.76 13.15
N GLY A 796 17.95 11.93 13.78
CA GLY A 796 18.22 13.05 14.70
C GLY A 796 18.02 14.44 14.08
N ARG A 797 18.35 14.64 12.80
CA ARG A 797 18.26 15.92 12.07
C ARG A 797 16.86 16.25 11.54
N VAL A 798 15.96 15.27 11.55
CA VAL A 798 14.61 15.43 10.96
C VAL A 798 13.81 16.48 11.75
N VAL A 799 13.18 17.41 11.02
CA VAL A 799 12.31 18.48 11.52
C VAL A 799 10.89 18.23 11.03
N SER A 800 9.89 18.47 11.89
CA SER A 800 8.47 18.30 11.56
C SER A 800 7.75 19.63 11.35
N THR A 801 6.52 19.57 10.82
CA THR A 801 5.79 20.75 10.34
C THR A 801 5.11 21.56 11.45
N GLU A 802 4.64 20.93 12.53
CA GLU A 802 3.81 21.61 13.53
C GLU A 802 4.58 22.58 14.42
N PHE A 803 4.01 23.75 14.68
CA PHE A 803 4.56 24.70 15.66
C PHE A 803 4.72 24.00 17.01
N LYS A 804 5.84 24.24 17.69
CA LYS A 804 6.23 23.51 18.91
C LYS A 804 5.77 24.20 20.18
N LYS A 805 5.85 25.54 20.22
CA LYS A 805 5.50 26.32 21.41
C LYS A 805 5.01 27.73 21.02
N PRO A 806 4.27 28.41 21.91
CA PRO A 806 4.00 29.83 21.76
C PRO A 806 5.26 30.68 21.95
N GLU A 807 5.20 31.94 21.52
CA GLU A 807 6.26 32.96 21.67
C GLU A 807 7.56 32.62 20.91
N SER A 808 7.47 31.77 19.89
CA SER A 808 8.57 31.51 18.95
C SER A 808 8.55 32.53 17.82
N THR A 809 9.73 33.00 17.42
CA THR A 809 9.89 33.82 16.21
C THR A 809 9.66 32.96 14.96
N VAL A 810 8.87 33.45 14.01
CA VAL A 810 8.59 32.78 12.74
C VAL A 810 9.13 33.60 11.57
N VAL A 811 9.92 32.96 10.71
CA VAL A 811 10.57 33.60 9.56
C VAL A 811 10.25 32.90 8.25
N LEU A 812 10.35 33.63 7.16
CA LEU A 812 10.25 33.15 5.78
C LEU A 812 11.61 33.18 5.09
N ILE A 813 11.93 32.09 4.41
CA ILE A 813 13.01 32.03 3.42
C ILE A 813 12.35 31.83 2.07
N ARG A 814 12.53 32.79 1.14
CA ARG A 814 11.96 32.72 -0.21
C ARG A 814 13.00 32.98 -1.30
N PRO A 815 12.93 32.26 -2.43
CA PRO A 815 13.85 32.45 -3.54
C PRO A 815 13.52 33.76 -4.28
N ILE A 816 14.51 34.26 -5.03
CA ILE A 816 14.27 35.28 -6.03
C ILE A 816 13.52 34.60 -7.19
N LEU A 817 12.44 35.21 -7.65
CA LEU A 817 11.70 34.72 -8.81
C LEU A 817 12.31 35.24 -10.10
N ASP A 818 12.36 34.37 -11.10
CA ASP A 818 12.68 34.74 -12.47
C ASP A 818 11.55 35.62 -13.03
N PRO A 819 11.84 36.83 -13.56
CA PRO A 819 10.81 37.78 -13.95
C PRO A 819 10.05 37.38 -15.22
N VAL A 820 10.58 36.45 -16.02
CA VAL A 820 9.96 35.98 -17.27
C VAL A 820 9.02 34.81 -16.98
N THR A 821 9.53 33.81 -16.25
CA THR A 821 8.81 32.56 -15.99
C THR A 821 7.97 32.59 -14.71
N GLY A 822 8.30 33.48 -13.77
CA GLY A 822 7.72 33.47 -12.41
C GLY A 822 8.21 32.31 -11.54
N CYS A 823 9.12 31.47 -12.05
CA CYS A 823 9.68 30.34 -11.32
C CYS A 823 10.84 30.76 -10.41
N PRO A 824 11.12 30.01 -9.32
CA PRO A 824 12.31 30.22 -8.51
C PRO A 824 13.60 30.19 -9.34
N ASN A 825 14.44 31.20 -9.15
CA ASN A 825 15.79 31.22 -9.70
C ASN A 825 16.65 30.20 -8.93
N PHE A 826 17.24 29.24 -9.66
CA PHE A 826 17.95 28.11 -9.05
C PHE A 826 19.19 28.52 -8.24
N PHE A 827 19.85 29.63 -8.56
CA PHE A 827 20.97 30.11 -7.74
C PHE A 827 20.48 30.54 -6.35
N SER A 828 19.44 31.39 -6.31
CA SER A 828 18.84 31.83 -5.05
C SER A 828 18.19 30.67 -4.28
N LEU A 829 17.56 29.73 -4.99
CA LEU A 829 16.89 28.58 -4.39
C LEU A 829 17.89 27.66 -3.70
N LYS A 830 19.00 27.30 -4.37
CA LYS A 830 20.06 26.48 -3.77
C LYS A 830 20.72 27.17 -2.58
N ALA A 831 20.97 28.48 -2.66
CA ALA A 831 21.52 29.25 -1.54
C ALA A 831 20.58 29.22 -0.33
N ASN A 832 19.28 29.34 -0.56
CA ASN A 832 18.27 29.24 0.48
C ASN A 832 18.19 27.84 1.09
N TYR A 833 18.20 26.78 0.29
CA TYR A 833 18.23 25.40 0.80
C TYR A 833 19.45 25.17 1.70
N LYS A 834 20.65 25.54 1.25
CA LYS A 834 21.87 25.43 2.08
C LYS A 834 21.76 26.20 3.40
N LYS A 835 21.15 27.40 3.35
CA LYS A 835 20.91 28.20 4.55
C LYS A 835 19.98 27.48 5.52
N VAL A 836 18.87 26.91 5.03
CA VAL A 836 17.91 26.15 5.84
C VAL A 836 18.54 24.89 6.41
N GLU A 837 19.25 24.12 5.59
CA GLU A 837 19.98 22.91 6.00
C GLU A 837 20.96 23.20 7.13
N GLN A 838 21.74 24.28 7.02
CA GLN A 838 22.68 24.71 8.06
C GLN A 838 21.95 25.09 9.35
N MET A 839 20.87 25.87 9.27
CA MET A 839 20.10 26.26 10.46
C MET A 839 19.48 25.04 11.17
N MET A 840 19.04 24.02 10.41
CA MET A 840 18.55 22.76 10.99
C MET A 840 19.69 21.95 11.63
N GLU A 841 20.85 21.91 10.99
CA GLU A 841 22.05 21.24 11.51
C GLU A 841 22.56 21.88 12.81
N ASP A 842 22.47 23.21 12.91
CA ASP A 842 22.83 23.99 14.10
C ASP A 842 21.74 23.96 15.20
N GLY A 843 20.63 23.25 14.97
CA GLY A 843 19.52 23.14 15.93
C GLY A 843 18.72 24.43 16.14
N MET A 844 18.77 25.36 15.17
CA MET A 844 18.11 26.67 15.25
C MET A 844 16.63 26.63 14.82
N VAL A 845 16.17 25.53 14.21
CA VAL A 845 14.82 25.37 13.66
C VAL A 845 14.02 24.36 14.50
N ALA A 846 12.88 24.80 15.02
CA ALA A 846 11.97 23.96 15.80
C ALA A 846 10.94 23.23 14.91
N ALA A 847 10.45 23.92 13.90
CA ALA A 847 9.48 23.41 12.92
C ALA A 847 9.67 24.09 11.56
N ALA A 848 9.28 23.41 10.48
CA ALA A 848 9.42 23.94 9.13
C ALA A 848 8.32 23.47 8.17
N SER A 849 7.89 24.34 7.26
CA SER A 849 6.87 24.04 6.24
C SER A 849 7.26 24.60 4.89
N SER A 850 7.09 23.83 3.81
CA SER A 850 7.08 24.41 2.47
C SER A 850 5.83 25.28 2.28
N VAL A 851 5.91 26.25 1.37
CA VAL A 851 4.79 27.12 1.01
C VAL A 851 4.35 26.83 -0.43
N GLY A 852 3.16 26.26 -0.60
CA GLY A 852 2.67 25.78 -1.88
C GLY A 852 1.36 26.45 -2.34
N TYR A 853 0.37 25.62 -2.63
CA TYR A 853 -0.90 25.95 -3.31
C TYR A 853 -1.66 27.14 -2.69
N GLY A 854 -1.92 27.12 -1.38
CA GLY A 854 -2.65 28.17 -0.66
C GLY A 854 -1.80 29.28 -0.07
N GLY A 855 -0.50 29.33 -0.41
CA GLY A 855 0.40 30.38 0.06
C GLY A 855 0.69 30.34 1.56
N LEU A 856 1.14 31.47 2.11
CA LEU A 856 1.50 31.60 3.53
C LEU A 856 0.31 31.37 4.45
N ALA A 857 -0.89 31.76 4.03
CA ALA A 857 -2.13 31.57 4.76
C ALA A 857 -2.37 30.09 5.10
N GLU A 858 -2.24 29.21 4.10
CA GLU A 858 -2.39 27.76 4.29
C GLU A 858 -1.26 27.19 5.17
N ALA A 859 0.00 27.54 4.87
CA ALA A 859 1.15 27.00 5.59
C ALA A 859 1.07 27.33 7.09
N LEU A 860 0.90 28.61 7.44
CA LEU A 860 0.81 29.07 8.83
C LEU A 860 -0.41 28.48 9.55
N PHE A 861 -1.55 28.36 8.86
CA PHE A 861 -2.74 27.73 9.41
C PHE A 861 -2.46 26.27 9.78
N LYS A 862 -1.91 25.48 8.83
CA LYS A 862 -1.62 24.05 9.03
C LYS A 862 -0.57 23.82 10.12
N MET A 863 0.46 24.66 10.20
CA MET A 863 1.50 24.58 11.24
C MET A 863 0.91 24.72 12.66
N GLY A 864 -0.17 25.50 12.85
CA GLY A 864 -0.81 25.70 14.15
C GLY A 864 -1.74 24.57 14.62
N LEU A 865 -2.22 23.71 13.72
CA LEU A 865 -3.29 22.74 14.02
C LEU A 865 -2.91 21.69 15.07
N GLY A 866 -1.75 21.06 14.89
CA GLY A 866 -1.35 19.85 15.62
C GLY A 866 -1.22 20.05 17.13
N ASN A 867 -0.66 21.18 17.54
CA ASN A 867 -0.46 21.55 18.95
C ASN A 867 -1.45 22.62 19.43
N ARG A 868 -2.39 23.03 18.58
CA ARG A 868 -3.32 24.14 18.82
C ARG A 868 -2.62 25.44 19.24
N ILE A 869 -1.65 25.85 18.44
CA ILE A 869 -0.86 27.06 18.63
C ILE A 869 -1.31 28.11 17.61
N GLY A 870 -1.58 29.33 18.07
CA GLY A 870 -1.96 30.42 17.20
C GLY A 870 -0.76 31.10 16.54
N PHE A 871 -1.05 32.08 15.69
CA PHE A 871 -0.03 32.85 14.97
C PHE A 871 -0.43 34.31 14.88
N LYS A 872 0.53 35.20 15.11
CA LYS A 872 0.35 36.64 14.98
C LYS A 872 1.39 37.23 14.04
N MET A 873 0.92 37.79 12.94
CA MET A 873 1.74 38.50 11.97
C MET A 873 2.23 39.83 12.57
N MET A 874 3.54 40.08 12.48
CA MET A 874 4.16 41.36 12.89
C MET A 874 4.46 42.27 11.72
N ASN A 875 4.75 41.71 10.55
CA ASN A 875 5.04 42.47 9.35
C ASN A 875 3.81 42.49 8.43
N ASN A 876 3.29 43.68 8.11
CA ASN A 876 2.04 43.80 7.36
C ASN A 876 2.21 43.29 5.92
N MET A 877 1.50 42.20 5.59
CA MET A 877 1.28 41.73 4.22
C MET A 877 -0.13 42.08 3.76
N THR A 878 -0.32 42.29 2.45
CA THR A 878 -1.67 42.47 1.92
C THR A 878 -2.43 41.15 1.98
N THR A 879 -3.76 41.22 2.04
CA THR A 879 -4.61 40.01 1.94
C THR A 879 -4.28 39.22 0.67
N HIS A 880 -3.96 39.88 -0.45
CA HIS A 880 -3.60 39.18 -1.68
C HIS A 880 -2.30 38.37 -1.55
N ASP A 881 -1.26 38.94 -0.95
CA ASP A 881 0.04 38.29 -0.82
C ASP A 881 -0.01 37.04 0.07
N MET A 882 -0.87 37.02 1.09
CA MET A 882 -1.05 35.88 1.99
C MET A 882 -1.52 34.60 1.28
N PHE A 883 -2.29 34.74 0.20
CA PHE A 883 -2.88 33.62 -0.54
C PHE A 883 -2.16 33.32 -1.86
N LYS A 884 -1.11 34.05 -2.18
CA LYS A 884 -0.33 33.83 -3.40
C LYS A 884 0.53 32.57 -3.23
N PRO A 885 0.57 31.63 -4.20
CA PRO A 885 1.48 30.50 -4.14
C PRO A 885 2.93 30.95 -4.08
N MET A 886 3.76 30.30 -3.24
CA MET A 886 5.16 30.67 -3.05
C MET A 886 6.11 29.46 -3.10
N TYR A 887 5.97 28.64 -4.14
CA TYR A 887 6.83 27.46 -4.39
C TYR A 887 8.33 27.77 -4.24
N GLY A 888 9.07 26.87 -3.59
CA GLY A 888 10.48 27.09 -3.26
C GLY A 888 10.72 27.84 -1.94
N SER A 889 9.66 28.32 -1.27
CA SER A 889 9.78 29.05 0.00
C SER A 889 9.53 28.14 1.20
N ILE A 890 10.18 28.45 2.31
CA ILE A 890 10.09 27.69 3.57
C ILE A 890 9.80 28.64 4.72
N VAL A 891 8.76 28.33 5.51
CA VAL A 891 8.48 28.96 6.79
C VAL A 891 9.19 28.18 7.89
N LEU A 892 9.84 28.89 8.81
CA LEU A 892 10.59 28.31 9.92
C LEU A 892 10.11 28.88 11.24
N GLU A 893 9.85 28.01 12.21
CA GLU A 893 9.79 28.37 13.63
C GLU A 893 11.21 28.32 14.21
N MET A 894 11.69 29.43 14.74
CA MET A 894 13.05 29.56 15.26
C MET A 894 13.11 29.16 16.73
N VAL A 895 14.18 28.46 17.12
CA VAL A 895 14.51 28.15 18.53
C VAL A 895 15.11 29.38 19.23
N SER A 896 15.82 30.23 18.49
CA SER A 896 16.50 31.44 18.98
C SER A 896 15.87 32.73 18.47
N ASP A 897 15.96 33.81 19.25
CA ASP A 897 15.43 35.15 18.90
C ASP A 897 16.26 35.94 17.87
N ALA A 898 17.27 35.32 17.25
CA ALA A 898 18.05 35.91 16.18
C ALA A 898 17.48 35.47 14.81
N PRO A 899 16.61 36.28 14.16
CA PRO A 899 15.94 35.87 12.94
C PRO A 899 16.93 35.72 11.79
N ALA A 900 17.05 34.51 11.25
CA ALA A 900 17.85 34.22 10.08
C ALA A 900 16.95 34.10 8.82
N GLY A 901 16.10 35.09 8.56
CA GLY A 901 15.15 35.13 7.44
C GLY A 901 14.31 36.41 7.41
N GLU A 902 13.32 36.49 6.52
CA GLU A 902 12.33 37.57 6.53
C GLU A 902 11.38 37.34 7.73
N LEU A 903 11.34 38.28 8.68
CA LEU A 903 10.46 38.18 9.84
C LEU A 903 8.99 38.23 9.40
N LEU A 904 8.23 37.19 9.72
CA LEU A 904 6.78 37.15 9.54
C LEU A 904 6.08 37.61 10.82
N GLY A 905 6.35 36.94 11.94
CA GLY A 905 5.64 37.17 13.19
C GLY A 905 6.03 36.21 14.29
N GLU A 906 5.10 35.95 15.22
CA GLU A 906 5.30 35.07 16.38
C GLU A 906 4.19 34.04 16.53
N THR A 907 4.50 32.88 17.10
CA THR A 907 3.49 31.92 17.56
C THR A 907 2.83 32.41 18.85
N THR A 908 1.57 32.04 19.09
CA THR A 908 0.80 32.53 20.25
C THR A 908 0.15 31.39 21.04
N ALA A 909 -0.02 31.57 22.35
CA ALA A 909 -0.72 30.61 23.20
C ALA A 909 -2.24 30.63 22.95
N ASP A 910 -2.79 31.83 22.69
CA ASP A 910 -4.15 31.97 22.18
C ASP A 910 -4.26 31.28 20.82
N TYR A 911 -5.24 30.39 20.66
CA TYR A 911 -5.47 29.67 19.41
C TYR A 911 -6.22 30.54 18.40
N THR A 912 -5.56 31.61 17.97
CA THR A 912 -6.08 32.62 17.03
C THR A 912 -5.07 32.90 15.92
N PHE A 913 -5.57 33.29 14.74
CA PHE A 913 -4.76 33.75 13.63
C PHE A 913 -4.95 35.26 13.47
N GLU A 914 -3.92 36.04 13.80
CA GLU A 914 -3.92 37.49 13.70
C GLU A 914 -3.12 37.94 12.48
N CYS A 915 -3.79 38.46 11.44
CA CYS A 915 -3.14 38.94 10.23
C CYS A 915 -4.05 39.91 9.46
N CYS A 916 -3.46 40.83 8.69
CA CYS A 916 -4.17 41.80 7.85
C CYS A 916 -5.22 42.64 8.58
N GLY A 917 -5.07 42.86 9.89
CA GLY A 917 -6.02 43.59 10.74
C GLY A 917 -7.18 42.75 11.30
N ASP A 918 -7.28 41.47 10.92
CA ASP A 918 -8.29 40.53 11.42
C ASP A 918 -7.68 39.63 12.51
N LYS A 919 -8.49 39.26 13.51
CA LYS A 919 -8.19 38.23 14.51
C LYS A 919 -9.20 37.09 14.35
N LEU A 920 -8.76 35.98 13.77
CA LEU A 920 -9.61 34.83 13.46
C LEU A 920 -9.51 33.76 14.54
N ASP A 921 -10.64 33.14 14.87
CA ASP A 921 -10.70 31.95 15.71
C ASP A 921 -10.24 30.72 14.92
N MET A 922 -9.09 30.15 15.30
CA MET A 922 -8.54 28.97 14.62
C MET A 922 -9.42 27.73 14.82
N ALA A 923 -10.20 27.65 15.90
CA ALA A 923 -11.10 26.52 16.13
C ALA A 923 -12.23 26.47 15.08
N GLN A 924 -12.75 27.64 14.66
CA GLN A 924 -13.75 27.71 13.60
C GLN A 924 -13.18 27.33 12.23
N LEU A 925 -11.97 27.81 11.91
CA LEU A 925 -11.29 27.45 10.67
C LEU A 925 -10.94 25.97 10.63
N GLN A 926 -10.46 25.43 11.76
CA GLN A 926 -10.20 24.01 11.94
C GLN A 926 -11.47 23.18 11.72
N GLU A 927 -12.62 23.58 12.27
CA GLU A 927 -13.86 22.82 12.08
C GLU A 927 -14.26 22.75 10.60
N ILE A 928 -14.18 23.86 9.86
CA ILE A 928 -14.44 23.88 8.41
C ILE A 928 -13.47 22.95 7.67
N TRP A 929 -12.19 23.00 8.04
CA TRP A 929 -11.13 22.18 7.47
C TRP A 929 -11.34 20.68 7.73
N GLU A 930 -11.70 20.31 8.95
CA GLU A 930 -11.93 18.93 9.37
C GLU A 930 -13.22 18.37 8.76
N SER A 931 -14.31 19.15 8.70
CA SER A 931 -15.65 18.65 8.35
C SER A 931 -15.87 18.39 6.86
N LYS A 932 -15.06 18.99 5.97
CA LYS A 932 -15.32 19.02 4.52
C LYS A 932 -15.42 17.62 3.90
N LEU A 933 -14.50 16.71 4.25
CA LEU A 933 -14.45 15.35 3.72
C LEU A 933 -15.01 14.28 4.67
N GLU A 934 -15.44 14.63 5.88
CA GLU A 934 -16.03 13.65 6.81
C GLU A 934 -17.23 12.87 6.28
N PRO A 935 -18.11 13.43 5.41
CA PRO A 935 -19.17 12.64 4.79
C PRO A 935 -18.64 11.48 3.93
N VAL A 936 -17.40 11.55 3.44
CA VAL A 936 -16.74 10.50 2.63
C VAL A 936 -15.81 9.65 3.50
N TYR A 937 -15.00 10.30 4.34
CA TYR A 937 -13.99 9.69 5.19
C TYR A 937 -14.20 10.08 6.65
N PRO A 938 -15.17 9.48 7.35
CA PRO A 938 -15.44 9.80 8.75
C PRO A 938 -14.26 9.43 9.64
N TYR A 939 -13.99 10.25 10.66
CA TYR A 939 -12.97 9.98 11.69
C TYR A 939 -13.20 10.68 13.04
N ARG A 940 -14.30 11.44 13.24
CA ARG A 940 -14.68 12.03 14.52
C ARG A 940 -16.09 11.59 14.94
N LYS A 941 -16.25 11.20 16.21
CA LYS A 941 -17.55 10.90 16.83
C LYS A 941 -17.42 10.97 18.34
N ALA A 942 -18.24 11.79 18.99
CA ALA A 942 -18.29 11.88 20.44
C ALA A 942 -18.84 10.57 21.03
N GLY A 943 -18.35 10.22 22.23
CA GLY A 943 -18.80 9.06 22.99
C GLY A 943 -19.35 9.44 24.36
N PRO A 944 -20.08 8.54 25.03
CA PRO A 944 -20.54 8.75 26.39
C PRO A 944 -19.37 8.82 27.38
N ALA A 945 -19.62 9.40 28.56
CA ALA A 945 -18.67 9.34 29.67
C ALA A 945 -18.44 7.89 30.10
N VAL A 946 -17.23 7.60 30.59
CA VAL A 946 -16.82 6.26 31.01
C VAL A 946 -16.02 6.35 32.30
N GLU A 947 -16.18 5.35 33.16
CA GLU A 947 -15.57 5.33 34.48
C GLU A 947 -14.08 4.99 34.44
N LYS A 948 -13.35 5.57 35.38
CA LYS A 948 -11.94 5.25 35.64
C LYS A 948 -11.85 3.99 36.50
N ILE A 949 -11.29 2.93 35.94
CA ILE A 949 -11.15 1.64 36.64
C ILE A 949 -9.75 1.56 37.26
N ASN A 950 -9.68 1.21 38.53
CA ASN A 950 -8.43 0.86 39.20
C ASN A 950 -8.58 -0.54 39.77
N GLY A 951 -7.74 -1.47 39.33
CA GLY A 951 -7.70 -2.84 39.82
C GLY A 951 -6.43 -3.11 40.61
N SER A 952 -6.44 -4.17 41.39
CA SER A 952 -5.24 -4.78 41.94
C SER A 952 -5.33 -6.29 41.70
N LEU A 953 -4.39 -6.81 40.93
CA LEU A 953 -4.27 -8.23 40.63
C LEU A 953 -3.23 -8.85 41.55
N THR A 954 -3.51 -10.03 42.12
CA THR A 954 -2.51 -10.78 42.90
C THR A 954 -1.95 -11.93 42.05
N ALA A 955 -0.94 -11.64 41.23
CA ALA A 955 -0.23 -12.67 40.46
C ALA A 955 0.98 -13.23 41.25
N PRO A 956 1.53 -14.39 40.85
CA PRO A 956 2.83 -14.86 41.34
C PRO A 956 3.92 -13.82 41.05
N ALA A 957 4.73 -13.48 42.06
CA ALA A 957 5.80 -12.49 41.92
C ALA A 957 7.02 -12.98 41.12
N ALA A 958 7.27 -14.29 41.13
CA ALA A 958 8.36 -14.97 40.43
C ALA A 958 7.95 -16.44 40.14
N PRO A 959 8.57 -17.12 39.16
CA PRO A 959 8.36 -18.54 38.91
C PRO A 959 9.06 -19.39 39.96
N LYS A 960 8.80 -20.70 40.00
CA LYS A 960 9.54 -21.62 40.87
C LYS A 960 11.00 -21.81 40.46
N ILE A 961 11.30 -21.65 39.18
CA ILE A 961 12.64 -21.85 38.60
C ILE A 961 13.01 -20.60 37.81
N GLY A 962 14.11 -19.96 38.19
CA GLY A 962 14.65 -18.79 37.51
C GLY A 962 15.48 -19.16 36.28
N VAL A 963 15.49 -18.28 35.28
CA VAL A 963 16.29 -18.37 34.06
C VAL A 963 16.88 -16.99 33.75
N ALA A 964 18.20 -16.91 33.58
CA ALA A 964 18.87 -15.63 33.35
C ALA A 964 18.52 -14.98 32.00
N LYS A 965 18.35 -15.79 30.95
CA LYS A 965 17.95 -15.38 29.60
C LYS A 965 16.77 -16.24 29.15
N PRO A 966 15.51 -15.84 29.41
CA PRO A 966 14.35 -16.64 29.04
C PRO A 966 14.23 -16.76 27.52
N LYS A 967 13.90 -17.97 27.03
CA LYS A 967 13.59 -18.21 25.63
C LYS A 967 12.15 -17.82 25.31
N VAL A 968 11.96 -17.16 24.17
CA VAL A 968 10.66 -16.67 23.69
C VAL A 968 10.38 -17.27 22.32
N ILE A 969 9.32 -18.08 22.19
CA ILE A 969 8.90 -18.60 20.89
C ILE A 969 7.84 -17.67 20.27
N ILE A 970 8.08 -17.27 19.01
CA ILE A 970 7.24 -16.38 18.21
C ILE A 970 6.79 -17.15 16.96
N PRO A 971 5.60 -17.80 16.97
CA PRO A 971 5.07 -18.44 15.76
C PRO A 971 4.60 -17.39 14.75
N VAL A 972 4.94 -17.61 13.48
CA VAL A 972 4.61 -16.75 12.34
C VAL A 972 3.69 -17.52 11.39
N PHE A 973 2.46 -17.03 11.26
CA PHE A 973 1.46 -17.58 10.36
C PHE A 973 1.40 -16.78 9.06
N PRO A 974 0.90 -17.33 7.93
CA PRO A 974 0.58 -16.54 6.74
C PRO A 974 -0.21 -15.29 7.08
N GLY A 975 0.33 -14.10 6.77
CA GLY A 975 -0.24 -12.79 7.09
C GLY A 975 0.24 -12.15 8.41
N THR A 976 1.02 -12.86 9.23
CA THR A 976 1.76 -12.25 10.36
C THR A 976 2.80 -11.27 9.82
N ASN A 977 2.90 -10.09 10.45
CA ASN A 977 3.82 -9.05 9.97
C ASN A 977 4.57 -8.23 11.05
N CYS A 978 4.25 -8.42 12.33
CA CYS A 978 4.89 -7.71 13.45
C CYS A 978 6.01 -8.52 14.15
N GLU A 979 6.43 -9.65 13.57
CA GLU A 979 7.37 -10.60 14.18
C GLU A 979 8.77 -10.01 14.40
N TYR A 980 9.25 -9.16 13.48
CA TYR A 980 10.55 -8.52 13.60
C TYR A 980 10.55 -7.47 14.72
N ASP A 981 9.54 -6.60 14.75
CA ASP A 981 9.35 -5.60 15.80
C ASP A 981 9.30 -6.26 17.18
N THR A 982 8.55 -7.37 17.28
CA THR A 982 8.40 -8.17 18.49
C THR A 982 9.73 -8.80 18.92
N ALA A 983 10.43 -9.47 18.00
CA ALA A 983 11.71 -10.11 18.29
C ALA A 983 12.75 -9.09 18.76
N HIS A 984 12.84 -7.93 18.10
CA HIS A 984 13.72 -6.84 18.51
C HIS A 984 13.38 -6.32 19.91
N ALA A 985 12.10 -6.14 20.24
CA ALA A 985 11.68 -5.69 21.57
C ALA A 985 12.09 -6.69 22.68
N PHE A 986 11.90 -7.99 22.47
CA PHE A 986 12.33 -9.03 23.42
C PHE A 986 13.85 -9.15 23.55
N ALA A 987 14.58 -9.08 22.42
CA ALA A 987 16.04 -9.08 22.44
C ALA A 987 16.59 -7.90 23.24
N ARG A 988 16.02 -6.70 23.04
CA ARG A 988 16.38 -5.48 23.80
C ARG A 988 16.10 -5.61 25.29
N ALA A 989 15.01 -6.29 25.68
CA ALA A 989 14.69 -6.60 27.08
C ALA A 989 15.60 -7.69 27.70
N GLY A 990 16.46 -8.33 26.91
CA GLY A 990 17.41 -9.35 27.36
C GLY A 990 16.92 -10.79 27.25
N ALA A 991 15.88 -11.06 26.45
CA ALA A 991 15.41 -12.41 26.15
C ALA A 991 16.13 -13.04 24.95
N ASP A 992 15.82 -14.31 24.66
CA ASP A 992 16.28 -15.04 23.48
C ASP A 992 15.08 -15.37 22.57
N PRO A 993 14.72 -14.49 21.62
CA PRO A 993 13.58 -14.72 20.74
C PRO A 993 13.91 -15.71 19.61
N GLU A 994 13.03 -16.68 19.40
CA GLU A 994 13.04 -17.63 18.31
C GLU A 994 11.79 -17.42 17.45
N VAL A 995 11.99 -17.14 16.16
CA VAL A 995 10.90 -16.98 15.18
C VAL A 995 10.70 -18.31 14.46
N LEU A 996 9.47 -18.84 14.50
CA LEU A 996 9.12 -20.10 13.86
C LEU A 996 8.02 -19.91 12.82
N VAL A 997 8.33 -20.12 11.55
CA VAL A 997 7.34 -20.06 10.47
C VAL A 997 6.47 -21.32 10.46
N ILE A 998 5.15 -21.12 10.52
CA ILE A 998 4.16 -22.20 10.41
C ILE A 998 3.89 -22.46 8.94
N ARG A 999 4.16 -23.69 8.50
CA ARG A 999 4.01 -24.14 7.12
C ARG A 999 2.69 -24.88 6.94
N ASN A 1000 1.99 -24.59 5.85
CA ASN A 1000 0.66 -25.14 5.56
C ASN A 1000 0.40 -25.42 4.06
N LEU A 1001 1.47 -25.55 3.26
CA LEU A 1001 1.33 -25.95 1.85
C LEU A 1001 0.76 -27.37 1.72
N THR A 1002 1.21 -28.29 2.58
CA THR A 1002 0.77 -29.70 2.57
C THR A 1002 0.32 -30.17 3.97
N PRO A 1003 -0.45 -31.27 4.06
CA PRO A 1003 -0.81 -31.87 5.34
C PRO A 1003 0.41 -32.28 6.19
N ALA A 1004 1.47 -32.74 5.53
CA ALA A 1004 2.74 -33.08 6.17
C ALA A 1004 3.43 -31.84 6.75
N ASP A 1005 3.38 -30.70 6.07
CA ASP A 1005 3.93 -29.44 6.57
C ASP A 1005 3.19 -28.92 7.79
N VAL A 1006 1.86 -29.06 7.82
CA VAL A 1006 1.04 -28.72 9.00
C VAL A 1006 1.46 -29.59 10.19
N THR A 1007 1.56 -30.91 9.97
CA THR A 1007 1.98 -31.87 11.02
C THR A 1007 3.38 -31.52 11.55
N ALA A 1008 4.35 -31.30 10.66
CA ALA A 1008 5.71 -30.93 11.03
C ALA A 1008 5.77 -29.58 11.77
N SER A 1009 4.93 -28.61 11.39
CA SER A 1009 4.84 -27.32 12.07
C SER A 1009 4.25 -27.47 13.48
N CYS A 1010 3.25 -28.34 13.65
CA CYS A 1010 2.70 -28.66 14.98
C CYS A 1010 3.76 -29.26 15.89
N GLU A 1011 4.51 -30.26 15.39
CA GLU A 1011 5.60 -30.91 16.13
C GLU A 1011 6.71 -29.91 16.50
N ALA A 1012 7.12 -29.07 15.55
CA ALA A 1012 8.13 -28.03 15.75
C ALA A 1012 7.69 -27.01 16.80
N LEU A 1013 6.43 -26.54 16.74
CA LEU A 1013 5.91 -25.59 17.72
C LEU A 1013 5.81 -26.21 19.11
N VAL A 1014 5.31 -27.45 19.24
CA VAL A 1014 5.26 -28.15 20.53
C VAL A 1014 6.64 -28.27 21.14
N LYS A 1015 7.64 -28.66 20.34
CA LYS A 1015 9.04 -28.72 20.80
C LYS A 1015 9.53 -27.35 21.25
N ALA A 1016 9.31 -26.30 20.46
CA ALA A 1016 9.77 -24.96 20.79
C ALA A 1016 9.09 -24.40 22.05
N ILE A 1017 7.78 -24.64 22.26
CA ILE A 1017 7.06 -24.31 23.50
C ILE A 1017 7.69 -25.05 24.69
N ASN A 1018 7.98 -26.34 24.53
CA ASN A 1018 8.60 -27.14 25.58
C ASN A 1018 10.00 -26.63 25.96
N GLU A 1019 10.71 -25.95 25.07
CA GLU A 1019 12.04 -25.38 25.34
C GLU A 1019 11.98 -23.90 25.78
N SER A 1020 10.82 -23.25 25.71
CA SER A 1020 10.66 -21.79 25.93
C SER A 1020 9.99 -21.45 27.26
N GLN A 1021 10.27 -20.27 27.80
CA GLN A 1021 9.60 -19.77 29.01
C GLN A 1021 8.40 -18.87 28.66
N ILE A 1022 8.40 -18.33 27.44
CA ILE A 1022 7.41 -17.38 26.96
C ILE A 1022 6.92 -17.80 25.57
N VAL A 1023 5.60 -17.75 25.35
CA VAL A 1023 5.01 -17.77 24.00
C VAL A 1023 4.50 -16.37 23.69
N MET A 1024 4.95 -15.80 22.59
CA MET A 1024 4.52 -14.47 22.13
C MET A 1024 3.78 -14.59 20.81
N LEU A 1025 2.53 -14.14 20.78
CA LEU A 1025 1.73 -14.04 19.55
C LEU A 1025 1.82 -12.60 19.00
N PRO A 1026 2.50 -12.38 17.86
CA PRO A 1026 2.67 -11.05 17.29
C PRO A 1026 1.38 -10.54 16.62
N GLY A 1027 1.38 -9.25 16.29
CA GLY A 1027 0.35 -8.64 15.44
C GLY A 1027 0.48 -9.01 13.95
N GLY A 1028 -0.56 -8.71 13.19
CA GLY A 1028 -0.64 -8.96 11.75
C GLY A 1028 -2.07 -9.19 11.27
N PHE A 1029 -2.19 -9.85 10.13
CA PHE A 1029 -3.43 -10.20 9.46
C PHE A 1029 -3.43 -11.70 9.16
N SER A 1030 -3.32 -12.56 10.19
CA SER A 1030 -3.22 -14.00 9.96
C SER A 1030 -4.41 -14.51 9.14
N GLY A 1031 -4.17 -15.22 8.03
CA GLY A 1031 -5.23 -15.64 7.09
C GLY A 1031 -5.98 -14.49 6.43
N GLY A 1032 -5.41 -13.27 6.40
CA GLY A 1032 -6.07 -12.07 5.91
C GLY A 1032 -7.23 -11.56 6.77
N ASP A 1033 -7.31 -12.01 8.03
CA ASP A 1033 -8.44 -11.80 8.96
C ASP A 1033 -9.79 -12.38 8.49
N GLU A 1034 -9.75 -13.29 7.51
CA GLU A 1034 -10.89 -14.05 7.03
C GLU A 1034 -10.96 -15.46 7.69
N PRO A 1035 -12.13 -16.16 7.69
CA PRO A 1035 -13.44 -15.81 7.13
C PRO A 1035 -14.38 -15.09 8.12
N ASP A 1036 -14.37 -13.75 8.20
CA ASP A 1036 -15.01 -12.90 9.23
C ASP A 1036 -14.52 -13.13 10.67
N GLY A 1037 -13.37 -12.58 11.01
CA GLY A 1037 -12.89 -12.45 12.39
C GLY A 1037 -11.38 -12.66 12.45
N SER A 1038 -10.65 -11.61 12.83
CA SER A 1038 -9.18 -11.65 12.89
C SER A 1038 -8.67 -12.78 13.80
N ALA A 1039 -7.50 -13.34 13.49
CA ALA A 1039 -6.81 -14.37 14.29
C ALA A 1039 -7.48 -15.76 14.38
N LYS A 1040 -8.53 -16.04 13.60
CA LYS A 1040 -9.12 -17.39 13.47
C LYS A 1040 -8.09 -18.44 13.03
N PHE A 1041 -7.17 -18.05 12.16
CA PHE A 1041 -6.09 -18.90 11.68
C PHE A 1041 -5.17 -19.38 12.82
N ILE A 1042 -4.73 -18.45 13.68
CA ILE A 1042 -3.91 -18.74 14.86
C ILE A 1042 -4.69 -19.63 15.84
N ALA A 1043 -5.94 -19.25 16.14
CA ALA A 1043 -6.78 -20.00 17.07
C ALA A 1043 -7.05 -21.43 16.60
N SER A 1044 -7.25 -21.64 15.28
CA SER A 1044 -7.44 -22.96 14.68
C SER A 1044 -6.21 -23.85 14.88
N PHE A 1045 -5.01 -23.30 14.69
CA PHE A 1045 -3.76 -24.03 14.92
C PHE A 1045 -3.54 -24.41 16.39
N PHE A 1046 -3.76 -23.46 17.31
CA PHE A 1046 -3.57 -23.68 18.75
C PHE A 1046 -4.58 -24.66 19.37
N ARG A 1047 -5.72 -24.90 18.70
CA ARG A 1047 -6.71 -25.92 19.08
C ARG A 1047 -6.27 -27.35 18.73
N ASN A 1048 -5.14 -27.53 18.07
CA ASN A 1048 -4.51 -28.86 17.95
C ASN A 1048 -4.26 -29.42 19.36
N PRO A 1049 -4.67 -30.67 19.66
CA PRO A 1049 -4.52 -31.25 21.00
C PRO A 1049 -3.09 -31.19 21.54
N ALA A 1050 -2.07 -31.46 20.72
CA ALA A 1050 -0.68 -31.45 21.17
C ALA A 1050 -0.19 -30.03 21.50
N VAL A 1051 -0.57 -29.03 20.70
CA VAL A 1051 -0.22 -27.63 20.95
C VAL A 1051 -0.96 -27.11 22.20
N THR A 1052 -2.24 -27.45 22.34
CA THR A 1052 -3.04 -27.11 23.53
C THR A 1052 -2.40 -27.64 24.80
N GLU A 1053 -2.00 -28.92 24.84
CA GLU A 1053 -1.36 -29.51 26.01
C GLU A 1053 0.03 -28.92 26.30
N ALA A 1054 0.81 -28.57 25.27
CA ALA A 1054 2.09 -27.89 25.46
C ALA A 1054 1.91 -26.50 26.10
N VAL A 1055 0.88 -25.74 25.69
CA VAL A 1055 0.53 -24.44 26.30
C VAL A 1055 0.03 -24.62 27.74
N ARG A 1056 -0.77 -25.65 28.00
CA ARG A 1056 -1.21 -25.98 29.37
C ARG A 1056 -0.05 -26.35 30.28
N ASP A 1057 0.88 -27.18 29.82
CA ASP A 1057 2.08 -27.52 30.59
C ASP A 1057 2.92 -26.27 30.92
N LEU A 1058 3.16 -25.42 29.90
CA LEU A 1058 3.86 -24.15 30.07
C LEU A 1058 3.22 -23.29 31.17
N LEU A 1059 1.91 -23.04 31.10
CA LEU A 1059 1.23 -22.15 32.02
C LEU A 1059 0.94 -22.78 33.39
N GLN A 1060 0.50 -24.04 33.44
CA GLN A 1060 -0.03 -24.65 34.67
C GLN A 1060 1.03 -25.40 35.48
N HIS A 1061 2.12 -25.84 34.86
CA HIS A 1061 3.13 -26.67 35.52
C HIS A 1061 4.52 -26.03 35.58
N ARG A 1062 4.84 -25.14 34.65
CA ARG A 1062 6.19 -24.53 34.52
C ARG A 1062 6.26 -23.05 34.83
N ASP A 1063 5.15 -22.44 35.25
CA ASP A 1063 5.06 -21.02 35.54
C ASP A 1063 5.47 -20.12 34.36
N GLY A 1064 5.20 -20.55 33.12
CA GLY A 1064 5.50 -19.76 31.92
C GLY A 1064 4.56 -18.58 31.71
N LEU A 1065 4.91 -17.69 30.78
CA LEU A 1065 4.12 -16.52 30.42
C LEU A 1065 3.64 -16.57 28.97
N MET A 1066 2.55 -15.87 28.67
CA MET A 1066 2.13 -15.62 27.29
C MET A 1066 1.77 -14.14 27.07
N LEU A 1067 2.16 -13.60 25.92
CA LEU A 1067 1.83 -12.25 25.48
C LEU A 1067 1.17 -12.30 24.10
N GLY A 1068 0.16 -11.47 23.89
CA GLY A 1068 -0.48 -11.30 22.59
C GLY A 1068 -0.73 -9.83 22.32
N ILE A 1069 -0.26 -9.34 21.17
CA ILE A 1069 -0.45 -7.94 20.76
C ILE A 1069 -1.25 -7.90 19.46
N CYS A 1070 -2.29 -7.06 19.40
CA CYS A 1070 -3.16 -6.89 18.24
C CYS A 1070 -3.76 -8.25 17.78
N ASN A 1071 -3.28 -8.81 16.66
CA ASN A 1071 -3.69 -10.15 16.18
C ASN A 1071 -3.42 -11.26 17.20
N GLY A 1072 -2.32 -11.16 17.95
CA GLY A 1072 -2.07 -12.05 19.07
C GLY A 1072 -3.08 -11.90 20.21
N PHE A 1073 -3.54 -10.69 20.52
CA PHE A 1073 -4.58 -10.48 21.54
C PHE A 1073 -5.91 -11.08 21.11
N GLN A 1074 -6.28 -10.88 19.83
CA GLN A 1074 -7.45 -11.51 19.22
C GLN A 1074 -7.38 -13.04 19.34
N ALA A 1075 -6.24 -13.66 19.07
CA ALA A 1075 -6.04 -15.10 19.27
C ALA A 1075 -6.22 -15.51 20.75
N LEU A 1076 -5.56 -14.81 21.69
CA LEU A 1076 -5.64 -15.13 23.12
C LEU A 1076 -7.06 -15.02 23.67
N ILE A 1077 -7.85 -14.06 23.19
CA ILE A 1077 -9.26 -13.91 23.55
C ILE A 1077 -10.09 -15.06 22.98
N LYS A 1078 -9.95 -15.39 21.69
CA LYS A 1078 -10.70 -16.48 21.04
C LYS A 1078 -10.36 -17.87 21.58
N LEU A 1079 -9.14 -18.04 22.11
CA LEU A 1079 -8.72 -19.27 22.80
C LEU A 1079 -9.25 -19.33 24.25
N GLY A 1080 -9.65 -18.21 24.84
CA GLY A 1080 -10.04 -18.11 26.25
C GLY A 1080 -8.88 -17.85 27.22
N LEU A 1081 -7.64 -17.86 26.72
CA LEU A 1081 -6.42 -17.69 27.51
C LEU A 1081 -6.38 -16.34 28.24
N ALA A 1082 -6.70 -15.23 27.56
CA ALA A 1082 -6.63 -13.90 28.17
C ALA A 1082 -7.72 -13.67 29.22
N ALA A 1083 -8.93 -14.23 29.05
CA ALA A 1083 -10.03 -14.01 30.00
C ALA A 1083 -10.02 -15.03 31.15
N TYR A 1084 -9.58 -16.27 30.90
CA TYR A 1084 -9.78 -17.41 31.79
C TYR A 1084 -8.52 -18.19 32.15
N GLY A 1085 -7.39 -17.96 31.48
CA GLY A 1085 -6.11 -18.63 31.75
C GLY A 1085 -5.99 -20.07 31.22
N ASP A 1086 -6.95 -20.54 30.41
CA ASP A 1086 -6.91 -21.86 29.76
C ASP A 1086 -7.51 -21.81 28.36
N ILE A 1087 -7.10 -22.74 27.50
CA ILE A 1087 -7.67 -22.93 26.16
C ILE A 1087 -9.02 -23.65 26.30
N ARG A 1088 -10.09 -23.01 25.83
CA ARG A 1088 -11.45 -23.57 25.88
C ARG A 1088 -12.29 -23.25 24.63
N PRO A 1089 -13.39 -23.97 24.38
CA PRO A 1089 -14.37 -23.60 23.36
C PRO A 1089 -14.95 -22.20 23.65
N ILE A 1090 -15.10 -21.39 22.59
CA ILE A 1090 -15.75 -20.08 22.70
C ILE A 1090 -17.27 -20.25 22.69
N THR A 1091 -17.97 -19.44 23.49
CA THR A 1091 -19.42 -19.46 23.65
C THR A 1091 -20.02 -18.07 23.38
N ALA A 1092 -21.34 -17.99 23.22
CA ALA A 1092 -22.03 -16.71 23.01
C ALA A 1092 -21.92 -15.72 24.18
N CYS A 1093 -21.47 -16.17 25.35
CA CYS A 1093 -21.31 -15.36 26.56
C CYS A 1093 -19.86 -14.96 26.85
N ASP A 1094 -18.93 -15.28 25.95
CA ASP A 1094 -17.52 -14.93 26.11
C ASP A 1094 -17.21 -13.51 25.60
N PRO A 1095 -16.14 -12.87 26.12
CA PRO A 1095 -15.64 -11.63 25.55
C PRO A 1095 -15.04 -11.89 24.16
N THR A 1096 -15.08 -10.88 23.29
CA THR A 1096 -14.36 -10.93 22.02
C THR A 1096 -13.84 -9.56 21.56
N LEU A 1097 -13.03 -9.58 20.50
CA LEU A 1097 -12.60 -8.43 19.72
C LEU A 1097 -13.24 -8.51 18.34
N THR A 1098 -13.84 -7.41 17.89
CA THR A 1098 -14.58 -7.34 16.63
C THR A 1098 -14.35 -5.99 15.92
N PHE A 1099 -15.02 -5.78 14.78
CA PHE A 1099 -14.91 -4.56 13.98
C PHE A 1099 -15.04 -3.29 14.82
N ASN A 1100 -14.13 -2.35 14.55
CA ASN A 1100 -14.19 -1.00 15.09
C ASN A 1100 -15.58 -0.39 14.82
N THR A 1101 -16.08 0.46 15.71
CA THR A 1101 -17.41 1.08 15.52
C THR A 1101 -17.55 1.93 14.25
N ILE A 1102 -16.43 2.36 13.68
CA ILE A 1102 -16.38 3.11 12.43
C ILE A 1102 -16.43 2.22 11.18
N GLY A 1103 -16.29 0.89 11.32
CA GLY A 1103 -16.36 -0.08 10.21
C GLY A 1103 -15.16 -0.08 9.28
N ARG A 1104 -13.98 0.39 9.73
CA ARG A 1104 -12.73 0.39 8.96
C ARG A 1104 -11.49 0.32 9.84
N HIS A 1105 -10.35 0.00 9.20
CA HIS A 1105 -9.01 0.12 9.79
C HIS A 1105 -8.71 1.53 10.29
N GLN A 1106 -8.03 1.62 11.43
CA GLN A 1106 -7.52 2.86 12.01
C GLN A 1106 -6.06 2.69 12.43
N SER A 1107 -5.23 3.64 12.01
CA SER A 1107 -3.80 3.73 12.24
C SER A 1107 -3.46 5.13 12.78
N MET A 1108 -3.02 5.19 14.03
CA MET A 1108 -2.64 6.44 14.72
C MET A 1108 -1.86 6.13 16.01
N LEU A 1109 -1.41 7.17 16.71
CA LEU A 1109 -0.95 7.03 18.10
C LEU A 1109 -2.08 7.37 19.07
N VAL A 1110 -2.25 6.57 20.12
CA VAL A 1110 -3.26 6.78 21.16
C VAL A 1110 -2.63 6.79 22.54
N ARG A 1111 -3.24 7.54 23.46
CA ARG A 1111 -2.83 7.51 24.87
C ARG A 1111 -3.57 6.39 25.58
N THR A 1112 -2.82 5.60 26.32
CA THR A 1112 -3.33 4.54 27.18
C THR A 1112 -2.83 4.77 28.59
N ARG A 1113 -3.63 4.36 29.57
CA ARG A 1113 -3.22 4.34 30.99
C ARG A 1113 -3.12 2.92 31.50
N ILE A 1114 -2.27 2.70 32.49
CA ILE A 1114 -2.27 1.49 33.30
C ILE A 1114 -3.43 1.56 34.31
N ALA A 1115 -4.32 0.55 34.27
CA ALA A 1115 -5.50 0.44 35.10
C ALA A 1115 -5.31 -0.54 36.27
N SER A 1116 -4.51 -1.58 36.08
CA SER A 1116 -4.19 -2.57 37.10
C SER A 1116 -2.72 -2.93 37.02
N THR A 1117 -2.09 -3.05 38.18
CA THR A 1117 -0.75 -3.61 38.32
C THR A 1117 -0.85 -4.88 39.17
N GLY A 1118 0.04 -5.82 38.92
CA GLY A 1118 0.02 -7.13 39.57
C GLY A 1118 0.40 -8.26 38.62
N SER A 1119 0.11 -8.12 37.33
CA SER A 1119 0.67 -9.02 36.31
C SER A 1119 2.20 -8.86 36.21
N PRO A 1120 2.97 -9.95 36.01
CA PRO A 1120 4.41 -9.87 35.75
C PRO A 1120 4.78 -8.93 34.60
N TRP A 1121 3.95 -8.89 33.55
CA TRP A 1121 4.09 -8.02 32.39
C TRP A 1121 4.04 -6.52 32.74
N LEU A 1122 3.38 -6.15 33.84
CA LEU A 1122 3.20 -4.76 34.27
C LEU A 1122 3.97 -4.45 35.56
N SER A 1123 4.92 -5.31 35.95
CA SER A 1123 5.73 -5.16 37.17
C SER A 1123 6.65 -3.93 37.16
N LYS A 1124 6.93 -3.38 35.98
CA LYS A 1124 7.71 -2.15 35.77
C LYS A 1124 6.85 -0.89 35.65
N CYS A 1125 5.53 -1.02 35.77
CA CYS A 1125 4.60 0.09 35.67
C CYS A 1125 3.91 0.37 37.00
N SER A 1126 3.36 1.57 37.13
CA SER A 1126 2.49 2.00 38.23
C SER A 1126 1.07 2.26 37.73
N VAL A 1127 0.08 2.06 38.59
CA VAL A 1127 -1.32 2.39 38.26
C VAL A 1127 -1.40 3.89 37.95
N GLY A 1128 -1.95 4.22 36.78
CA GLY A 1128 -2.07 5.60 36.31
C GLY A 1128 -0.97 6.06 35.37
N ASP A 1129 0.11 5.29 35.18
CA ASP A 1129 1.13 5.58 34.17
C ASP A 1129 0.47 5.69 32.80
N GLN A 1130 0.91 6.68 32.00
CA GLN A 1130 0.36 6.97 30.69
C GLN A 1130 1.41 6.76 29.61
N HIS A 1131 1.05 6.00 28.58
CA HIS A 1131 1.90 5.73 27.43
C HIS A 1131 1.13 6.04 26.14
N THR A 1132 1.81 6.68 25.20
CA THR A 1132 1.34 6.92 23.84
C THR A 1132 1.83 5.77 22.96
N VAL A 1133 0.91 4.89 22.58
CA VAL A 1133 1.21 3.65 21.85
C VAL A 1133 0.64 3.70 20.45
N ALA A 1134 1.29 3.03 19.50
CA ALA A 1134 0.77 2.87 18.16
C ALA A 1134 -0.43 1.91 18.16
N ILE A 1135 -1.46 2.23 17.38
CA ILE A 1135 -2.52 1.29 17.02
C ILE A 1135 -2.64 1.21 15.51
N SER A 1136 -2.96 0.02 15.01
CA SER A 1136 -3.20 -0.25 13.60
C SER A 1136 -4.07 -1.50 13.48
N HIS A 1137 -5.39 -1.34 13.49
CA HIS A 1137 -6.33 -2.47 13.42
C HIS A 1137 -7.71 -2.08 12.86
N GLY A 1138 -8.36 -3.01 12.17
CA GLY A 1138 -9.78 -2.93 11.78
C GLY A 1138 -10.75 -3.58 12.77
N GLU A 1139 -10.26 -4.54 13.55
CA GLU A 1139 -11.06 -5.36 14.48
C GLU A 1139 -10.52 -5.32 15.92
N GLY A 1140 -10.34 -4.11 16.47
CA GLY A 1140 -9.80 -3.93 17.82
C GLY A 1140 -10.83 -3.73 18.92
N ARG A 1141 -12.13 -3.82 18.61
CA ARG A 1141 -13.19 -3.43 19.54
C ARG A 1141 -13.47 -4.53 20.56
N PHE A 1142 -13.04 -4.34 21.80
CA PHE A 1142 -13.35 -5.23 22.90
C PHE A 1142 -14.83 -5.12 23.28
N VAL A 1143 -15.52 -6.25 23.33
CA VAL A 1143 -16.91 -6.38 23.74
C VAL A 1143 -17.08 -7.59 24.65
N ALA A 1144 -17.95 -7.48 25.65
CA ALA A 1144 -18.27 -8.58 26.55
C ALA A 1144 -19.64 -8.37 27.19
N PRO A 1145 -20.33 -9.45 27.63
CA PRO A 1145 -21.52 -9.32 28.48
C PRO A 1145 -21.20 -8.64 29.82
N GLN A 1146 -22.18 -7.95 30.39
CA GLN A 1146 -21.99 -7.20 31.65
C GLN A 1146 -21.45 -8.07 32.79
N SER A 1147 -21.95 -9.30 32.93
CA SER A 1147 -21.48 -10.24 33.97
C SER A 1147 -20.00 -10.59 33.84
N VAL A 1148 -19.49 -10.67 32.61
CA VAL A 1148 -18.06 -10.88 32.35
C VAL A 1148 -17.27 -9.62 32.70
N LEU A 1149 -17.75 -8.44 32.31
CA LEU A 1149 -17.11 -7.16 32.67
C LEU A 1149 -16.99 -6.99 34.18
N ASP A 1150 -18.06 -7.26 34.92
CA ASP A 1150 -18.07 -7.18 36.39
C ASP A 1150 -17.04 -8.13 37.00
N THR A 1151 -16.90 -9.34 36.43
CA THR A 1151 -15.89 -10.33 36.87
C THR A 1151 -14.47 -9.85 36.57
N LEU A 1152 -14.21 -9.32 35.37
CA LEU A 1152 -12.90 -8.78 34.99
C LEU A 1152 -12.49 -7.60 35.90
N ILE A 1153 -13.44 -6.74 36.26
CA ILE A 1153 -13.22 -5.62 37.18
C ILE A 1153 -12.90 -6.15 38.58
N ALA A 1154 -13.73 -7.05 39.11
CA ALA A 1154 -13.57 -7.60 40.46
C ALA A 1154 -12.23 -8.33 40.64
N ASN A 1155 -11.76 -9.03 39.59
CA ASN A 1155 -10.48 -9.72 39.58
C ASN A 1155 -9.28 -8.80 39.28
N GLY A 1156 -9.50 -7.52 38.95
CA GLY A 1156 -8.42 -6.61 38.55
C GLY A 1156 -7.76 -6.97 37.22
N GLN A 1157 -8.47 -7.66 36.32
CA GLN A 1157 -7.96 -8.14 35.02
C GLN A 1157 -7.92 -7.05 33.94
N ILE A 1158 -8.62 -5.92 34.12
CA ILE A 1158 -8.52 -4.79 33.19
C ILE A 1158 -7.17 -4.11 33.40
N ALA A 1159 -6.27 -4.31 32.43
CA ALA A 1159 -4.87 -3.93 32.53
C ALA A 1159 -4.63 -2.49 32.05
N THR A 1160 -5.27 -2.12 30.93
CA THR A 1160 -5.06 -0.82 30.28
C THR A 1160 -6.36 -0.23 29.74
N GLN A 1161 -6.46 1.11 29.75
CA GLN A 1161 -7.58 1.85 29.17
C GLN A 1161 -7.12 2.94 28.20
N TYR A 1162 -7.88 3.17 27.12
CA TYR A 1162 -7.74 4.36 26.27
C TYR A 1162 -8.12 5.62 27.04
N VAL A 1163 -7.34 6.70 26.90
CA VAL A 1163 -7.56 7.95 27.64
C VAL A 1163 -7.46 9.19 26.77
N ASP A 1164 -8.16 10.24 27.20
CA ASP A 1164 -8.07 11.57 26.64
C ASP A 1164 -6.74 12.27 26.98
N GLN A 1165 -6.62 13.54 26.59
CA GLN A 1165 -5.40 14.29 26.86
C GLN A 1165 -5.11 14.54 28.35
N ASN A 1166 -6.11 14.43 29.22
CA ASN A 1166 -6.00 14.61 30.67
C ASN A 1166 -5.75 13.28 31.41
N GLY A 1167 -5.64 12.16 30.69
CA GLY A 1167 -5.48 10.83 31.27
C GLY A 1167 -6.77 10.22 31.82
N SER A 1168 -7.94 10.76 31.43
CA SER A 1168 -9.24 10.23 31.81
C SER A 1168 -9.74 9.26 30.73
N PRO A 1169 -10.27 8.08 31.09
CA PRO A 1169 -10.86 7.17 30.11
C PRO A 1169 -11.94 7.85 29.28
N SER A 1170 -11.98 7.54 27.99
CA SER A 1170 -12.90 8.20 27.05
C SER A 1170 -13.46 7.23 26.03
N MET A 1171 -14.73 7.42 25.66
CA MET A 1171 -15.37 6.75 24.52
C MET A 1171 -15.40 7.64 23.27
N ASP A 1172 -14.83 8.84 23.31
CA ASP A 1172 -14.66 9.66 22.11
C ASP A 1172 -13.70 8.93 21.16
N MET A 1173 -14.12 8.79 19.90
CA MET A 1173 -13.39 8.06 18.88
C MET A 1173 -11.98 8.62 18.62
N LYS A 1174 -11.74 9.90 18.95
CA LYS A 1174 -10.42 10.53 18.88
C LYS A 1174 -9.39 9.87 19.82
N TYR A 1175 -9.85 9.25 20.90
CA TYR A 1175 -9.01 8.65 21.94
C TYR A 1175 -9.22 7.14 22.07
N ASN A 1176 -10.44 6.67 21.87
CA ASN A 1176 -10.83 5.26 21.79
C ASN A 1176 -11.24 4.93 20.35
N PRO A 1177 -10.28 4.64 19.45
CA PRO A 1177 -10.52 4.55 18.02
C PRO A 1177 -11.48 3.40 17.67
N ASN A 1178 -11.33 2.24 18.33
CA ASN A 1178 -12.13 1.06 18.03
C ASN A 1178 -13.52 1.05 18.71
N GLY A 1179 -13.75 1.88 19.73
CA GLY A 1179 -15.01 1.92 20.48
C GLY A 1179 -15.14 0.77 21.49
N SER A 1180 -14.02 0.29 22.03
CA SER A 1180 -14.00 -0.76 23.07
C SER A 1180 -14.78 -0.34 24.31
N VAL A 1181 -15.58 -1.26 24.85
CA VAL A 1181 -16.41 -0.97 26.04
C VAL A 1181 -15.53 -0.65 27.24
N LEU A 1182 -16.00 0.26 28.09
CA LEU A 1182 -15.23 0.77 29.24
C LEU A 1182 -13.84 1.34 28.87
N ALA A 1183 -13.64 1.72 27.61
CA ALA A 1183 -12.36 2.12 27.05
C ALA A 1183 -11.24 1.08 27.27
N ILE A 1184 -11.57 -0.21 27.40
CA ILE A 1184 -10.60 -1.29 27.61
C ILE A 1184 -9.68 -1.41 26.38
N GLU A 1185 -8.37 -1.37 26.62
CA GLU A 1185 -7.36 -1.57 25.57
C GLU A 1185 -6.67 -2.94 25.68
N GLY A 1186 -6.56 -3.46 26.91
CA GLY A 1186 -5.93 -4.75 27.18
C GLY A 1186 -6.37 -5.33 28.52
N ILE A 1187 -6.29 -6.67 28.62
CA ILE A 1187 -6.67 -7.44 29.80
C ILE A 1187 -5.64 -8.54 30.10
N THR A 1188 -5.68 -9.08 31.31
CA THR A 1188 -4.87 -10.23 31.72
C THR A 1188 -5.71 -11.43 32.13
N SER A 1189 -5.11 -12.63 32.14
CA SER A 1189 -5.68 -13.81 32.80
C SER A 1189 -5.89 -13.56 34.30
N PRO A 1190 -6.74 -14.35 34.99
CA PRO A 1190 -7.00 -14.20 36.42
C PRO A 1190 -5.74 -14.31 37.30
N ASP A 1191 -4.71 -15.00 36.82
CA ASP A 1191 -3.41 -15.14 37.47
C ASP A 1191 -2.33 -14.18 36.95
N GLY A 1192 -2.68 -13.31 35.99
CA GLY A 1192 -1.80 -12.29 35.42
C GLY A 1192 -0.73 -12.77 34.44
N ARG A 1193 -0.57 -14.08 34.20
CA ARG A 1193 0.55 -14.62 33.40
C ARG A 1193 0.31 -14.54 31.88
N VAL A 1194 -0.94 -14.46 31.46
CA VAL A 1194 -1.33 -14.15 30.07
C VAL A 1194 -1.71 -12.69 29.99
N PHE A 1195 -1.09 -11.92 29.10
CA PHE A 1195 -1.45 -10.52 28.84
C PHE A 1195 -1.78 -10.32 27.36
N GLY A 1196 -2.89 -9.64 27.09
CA GLY A 1196 -3.34 -9.30 25.75
C GLY A 1196 -3.69 -7.83 25.63
N LYS A 1197 -3.25 -7.17 24.55
CA LYS A 1197 -3.52 -5.74 24.29
C LYS A 1197 -3.58 -5.41 22.80
N MET A 1198 -4.28 -4.35 22.42
CA MET A 1198 -4.40 -3.94 21.00
C MET A 1198 -3.28 -3.03 20.49
N GLY A 1199 -2.80 -2.11 21.33
CA GLY A 1199 -1.72 -1.19 21.03
C GLY A 1199 -0.37 -1.89 20.96
N HIS A 1200 0.44 -1.48 19.99
CA HIS A 1200 1.73 -2.06 19.69
C HIS A 1200 2.84 -1.42 20.53
N SER A 1201 3.16 -2.05 21.66
CA SER A 1201 4.25 -1.61 22.55
C SER A 1201 5.63 -1.96 21.98
N GLU A 1202 5.69 -2.96 21.09
CA GLU A 1202 6.88 -3.36 20.33
C GLU A 1202 7.28 -2.32 19.28
N ARG A 1203 6.34 -1.51 18.80
CA ARG A 1203 6.59 -0.42 17.83
C ARG A 1203 7.13 0.82 18.54
N SER A 1204 8.27 0.68 19.21
CA SER A 1204 8.94 1.72 19.98
C SER A 1204 10.46 1.67 19.77
N GLY A 1205 11.08 2.85 19.75
CA GLY A 1205 12.52 2.99 19.51
C GLY A 1205 12.97 4.44 19.50
N GLU A 1206 14.29 4.65 19.43
CA GLU A 1206 14.86 5.99 19.36
C GLU A 1206 14.44 6.70 18.06
N TYR A 1207 14.16 8.01 18.18
CA TYR A 1207 13.70 8.91 17.12
C TYR A 1207 12.39 8.53 16.41
N LEU A 1208 11.60 7.60 16.96
CA LEU A 1208 10.29 7.29 16.38
C LEU A 1208 9.26 8.36 16.76
N TYR A 1209 8.38 8.66 15.82
CA TYR A 1209 7.22 9.54 16.01
C TYR A 1209 7.56 10.92 16.60
N LYS A 1210 8.67 11.54 16.16
CA LYS A 1210 9.20 12.81 16.70
C LYS A 1210 8.19 13.95 16.69
N ASN A 1211 7.21 13.87 15.79
CA ASN A 1211 6.15 14.86 15.65
C ASN A 1211 4.94 14.63 16.57
N VAL A 1212 4.92 13.60 17.44
CA VAL A 1212 3.80 13.36 18.36
C VAL A 1212 4.27 13.31 19.82
N THR A 1213 3.71 14.15 20.67
CA THR A 1213 4.07 14.29 22.10
C THR A 1213 3.67 13.10 22.96
N GLY A 1214 4.36 12.86 24.08
CA GLY A 1214 4.03 11.84 25.09
C GLY A 1214 5.08 10.73 25.19
N ASP A 1215 5.06 9.94 26.26
CA ASP A 1215 5.97 8.80 26.43
C ASP A 1215 5.60 7.66 25.47
N LYS A 1216 6.54 7.18 24.65
CA LYS A 1216 6.32 6.12 23.64
C LYS A 1216 6.74 4.74 24.11
N TYR A 1217 7.39 4.67 25.26
CA TYR A 1217 7.98 3.46 25.75
C TYR A 1217 7.12 2.88 26.86
N GLN A 1218 6.75 1.60 26.73
CA GLN A 1218 5.97 0.87 27.72
C GLN A 1218 6.73 -0.40 28.10
N PRO A 1219 7.26 -0.52 29.33
CA PRO A 1219 8.26 -1.53 29.70
C PRO A 1219 7.67 -2.93 29.97
N ILE A 1220 6.78 -3.41 29.09
CA ILE A 1220 6.09 -4.69 29.29
C ILE A 1220 7.00 -5.90 29.03
N PHE A 1221 7.94 -5.76 28.08
CA PHE A 1221 8.87 -6.82 27.71
C PHE A 1221 9.88 -7.06 28.84
N GLU A 1222 10.40 -5.98 29.42
CA GLU A 1222 11.29 -6.00 30.58
C GLU A 1222 10.58 -6.58 31.80
N GLY A 1223 9.31 -6.24 32.03
CA GLY A 1223 8.50 -6.84 33.09
C GLY A 1223 8.36 -8.36 32.94
N GLY A 1224 8.03 -8.85 31.74
CA GLY A 1224 7.93 -10.28 31.46
C GLY A 1224 9.26 -11.04 31.53
N VAL A 1225 10.37 -10.42 31.11
CA VAL A 1225 11.71 -11.02 31.20
C VAL A 1225 12.21 -11.06 32.64
N ASP A 1226 12.02 -9.99 33.40
CA ASP A 1226 12.48 -9.89 34.79
C ASP A 1226 11.74 -10.84 35.72
N TYR A 1227 10.53 -11.27 35.36
CA TYR A 1227 9.81 -12.33 36.08
C TYR A 1227 10.69 -13.57 36.30
N PHE A 1228 11.50 -13.97 35.32
CA PHE A 1228 12.35 -15.16 35.40
C PHE A 1228 13.69 -14.93 36.10
N LYS A 1229 14.03 -13.69 36.49
CA LYS A 1229 15.28 -13.36 37.18
C LYS A 1229 15.07 -13.49 38.70
N ILE A 1230 15.44 -14.64 39.25
CA ILE A 1230 15.40 -14.95 40.70
C ILE A 1230 16.77 -14.73 41.33
#